data_AF-A0AAA9RWP3-F1
#
_entry.id   AF-A0AAA9RWP3-F1
#
_cell.length_a   1.000
_cell.length_b   1.000
_cell.length_c   1.000
_cell.angle_alpha   90.00
_cell.angle_beta   90.00
_cell.angle_gamma   90.00
#
_symmetry.space_group_name_H-M   'P 1'
#
loop_
_entity.id
_entity.type
_entity.pdbx_description
1 polymer ?
#
loop_
_entity_poly.entity_id
_entity_poly.type
_entity_poly.pdbx_seq_one_letter_code
_entity_poly.pdbx_strand_id
1 'polypeptide(L)'
;MAQEVRRGCRARIRPLADPHSGKPPLPAPRCPTSGRGSCESSPWGESPARGRLLRRVCACASPPARPGRGARGRHSCPVLGLRCRRACAQPRAVARRAALGSYPDPGLRPRRREGLHRTMEDYVEDELFLLYALYGKSGKMPVKDERGDLDVSKVVKPVQATLSSLKMLDVGKWPIFSLCSEAELQLVRQACVFGSASNELLYTTVNDEIFVLGTNCCGCLGLGDVQSTIEPRRLDSLSGKKIACLSYGSGPHIVLATTEGEVFTWGHNAYSQLGNGTTNAGLVPYHISTNLSNKQVIEVACGSYHSLVLTSDGEVFAWGYNNSGQVGSGSTANQPIPRRVTGCLQSKVVVNIACGQMCSMAVVNTGEVFVWGYNGNGQLGLGSSGNQPTPCRVAALQGIRVQRVACGYAHTLVLTDEGQVYAWGANSYGQLGTGNKSNQSYPTPVVVEKDRIIEIAACHSAHTSAAKTQGGHVYMWGQCRGQSVTLPHLTHFSSTDDVFACFATPAVTWRLLSVEPDDHLTVAESLKREFDNPNTADLKFLVDGKYIYVHKVLLKIRCEHFRSSLEDNEDDIVEMSEFSYPVYRAFLEYLYTDSISLSPEEAVGLLDLATFYRENRLKKLCQQTIKQGICEENAIALLSAAVKYEAQDLEEFCFRFCINHLTVVTQTSGFAEMDHDLLKNFISKASRVGAFKN
;
A
#
# COMPACT_ATOMS: atom_id res chain seq x y z
N MET A 1 56.09 -4.12 -25.10
CA MET A 1 56.39 -3.08 -26.10
C MET A 1 55.35 -1.99 -25.89
N ALA A 2 55.58 -0.85 -25.22
CA ALA A 2 56.81 -0.12 -24.89
C ALA A 2 57.49 0.56 -26.09
N GLN A 3 58.02 1.79 -25.86
CA GLN A 3 58.41 2.84 -26.83
C GLN A 3 57.17 3.54 -27.45
N GLU A 4 56.88 4.84 -27.29
CA GLU A 4 57.61 6.06 -26.82
C GLU A 4 58.59 6.71 -27.83
N VAL A 5 58.89 8.01 -27.62
CA VAL A 5 59.88 8.89 -28.33
C VAL A 5 59.39 9.51 -29.68
N ARG A 6 59.62 10.80 -30.04
CA ARG A 6 59.79 12.11 -29.32
C ARG A 6 59.99 13.27 -30.33
N ARG A 7 59.77 14.54 -29.92
CA ARG A 7 60.18 15.84 -30.57
C ARG A 7 59.45 16.23 -31.88
N GLY A 8 59.30 17.50 -32.28
CA GLY A 8 59.35 18.77 -31.51
C GLY A 8 60.19 19.94 -32.11
N CYS A 9 59.54 21.03 -32.54
CA CYS A 9 60.02 22.42 -32.75
C CYS A 9 58.78 23.35 -32.85
N ARG A 10 58.63 24.56 -32.27
CA ARG A 10 59.40 25.84 -32.34
C ARG A 10 59.50 26.43 -33.76
N ALA A 11 59.20 27.69 -34.07
CA ALA A 11 58.54 28.82 -33.38
C ALA A 11 58.12 29.88 -34.46
N ARG A 12 57.23 30.86 -34.24
CA ARG A 12 57.51 32.27 -33.82
C ARG A 12 56.17 33.09 -33.83
N ILE A 13 55.85 33.87 -32.78
CA ILE A 13 55.85 35.36 -32.66
C ILE A 13 54.68 36.14 -33.33
N ARG A 14 54.00 37.03 -32.57
CA ARG A 14 52.99 38.05 -32.98
C ARG A 14 53.66 39.44 -33.17
N PRO A 15 53.04 40.47 -33.80
CA PRO A 15 52.02 41.37 -33.16
C PRO A 15 50.72 41.48 -34.00
N LEU A 16 49.51 41.87 -33.55
CA LEU A 16 48.98 42.95 -32.66
C LEU A 16 48.83 44.36 -33.31
N ALA A 17 47.60 44.74 -33.68
CA ALA A 17 47.01 46.10 -33.60
C ALA A 17 45.49 46.11 -33.96
N ASP A 18 44.75 47.09 -33.44
CA ASP A 18 43.28 47.37 -33.49
C ASP A 18 43.06 48.86 -33.92
N PRO A 19 41.85 49.49 -33.93
CA PRO A 19 40.50 49.11 -34.38
C PRO A 19 39.83 50.24 -35.24
N HIS A 20 38.48 50.46 -35.12
CA HIS A 20 37.61 51.54 -35.69
C HIS A 20 37.13 51.38 -37.17
N SER A 21 35.95 51.86 -37.62
CA SER A 21 34.67 52.29 -36.99
C SER A 21 33.59 52.59 -38.07
N GLY A 22 32.28 52.46 -37.78
CA GLY A 22 31.22 53.09 -38.64
C GLY A 22 29.79 52.49 -38.60
N LYS A 23 28.75 53.35 -38.68
CA LYS A 23 27.29 53.07 -38.84
C LYS A 23 26.56 54.36 -39.30
N PRO A 24 25.30 54.34 -39.79
CA PRO A 24 24.47 53.22 -40.28
C PRO A 24 24.32 53.29 -41.82
N PRO A 25 23.29 53.85 -42.54
CA PRO A 25 21.93 54.31 -42.21
C PRO A 25 20.82 53.36 -42.77
N LEU A 26 19.66 53.89 -43.20
CA LEU A 26 18.56 53.26 -43.95
C LEU A 26 18.05 54.27 -45.03
N PRO A 27 17.30 53.86 -46.09
CA PRO A 27 15.82 53.91 -46.01
C PRO A 27 15.07 52.81 -46.81
N ALA A 28 13.74 52.74 -46.61
CA ALA A 28 12.76 52.06 -47.49
C ALA A 28 11.98 53.11 -48.32
N PRO A 29 11.07 52.82 -49.30
CA PRO A 29 9.77 52.17 -48.99
C PRO A 29 8.96 51.48 -50.16
N ARG A 30 7.71 51.07 -49.85
CA ARG A 30 6.50 50.88 -50.71
C ARG A 30 6.28 49.59 -51.55
N CYS A 31 5.01 49.17 -51.59
CA CYS A 31 4.37 48.18 -52.48
C CYS A 31 3.62 48.91 -53.64
N PRO A 32 3.01 48.21 -54.64
CA PRO A 32 1.58 47.83 -54.49
C PRO A 32 0.99 46.64 -55.34
N THR A 33 -0.09 46.03 -54.82
CA THR A 33 -1.35 45.53 -55.49
C THR A 33 -1.42 44.63 -56.77
N SER A 34 -2.15 43.49 -56.59
CA SER A 34 -3.35 43.03 -57.37
C SER A 34 -3.28 42.17 -58.68
N GLY A 35 -4.38 41.42 -58.96
CA GLY A 35 -4.65 40.54 -60.12
C GLY A 35 -4.54 39.03 -59.80
N ARG A 36 -5.50 38.09 -59.85
CA ARG A 36 -6.76 37.77 -60.59
C ARG A 36 -6.61 37.11 -61.99
N GLY A 37 -7.28 35.96 -62.18
CA GLY A 37 -7.42 35.16 -63.42
C GLY A 37 -6.74 33.78 -63.33
N SER A 38 -7.31 32.56 -63.47
CA SER A 38 -8.59 31.96 -63.92
C SER A 38 -8.69 31.45 -65.38
N CYS A 39 -8.50 30.13 -65.57
CA CYS A 39 -9.04 29.16 -66.57
C CYS A 39 -8.48 27.76 -66.14
N GLU A 40 -9.13 26.59 -66.20
CA GLU A 40 -9.95 25.90 -67.23
C GLU A 40 -9.14 25.40 -68.45
N SER A 41 -9.27 24.14 -68.95
CA SER A 41 -9.79 22.88 -68.35
C SER A 41 -9.50 21.61 -69.21
N SER A 42 -8.75 20.64 -68.67
CA SER A 42 -8.81 19.18 -69.03
C SER A 42 -8.51 18.81 -70.53
N PRO A 43 -8.71 17.57 -71.06
CA PRO A 43 -9.04 16.26 -70.46
C PRO A 43 -8.27 14.99 -70.98
N TRP A 44 -8.56 13.82 -70.38
CA TRP A 44 -8.30 12.41 -70.80
C TRP A 44 -6.84 11.85 -70.76
N GLY A 45 -6.70 10.54 -70.44
CA GLY A 45 -5.38 9.86 -70.36
C GLY A 45 -5.25 8.46 -69.69
N GLU A 46 -6.33 7.71 -69.47
CA GLU A 46 -6.34 6.27 -69.07
C GLU A 46 -5.63 5.82 -67.76
N SER A 47 -5.70 4.51 -67.47
CA SER A 47 -5.30 3.82 -66.22
C SER A 47 -4.89 2.36 -66.56
N PRO A 48 -4.15 1.60 -65.73
CA PRO A 48 -4.80 0.93 -64.59
C PRO A 48 -3.97 0.64 -63.31
N ALA A 49 -4.67 0.62 -62.18
CA ALA A 49 -4.58 -0.31 -61.05
C ALA A 49 -3.20 -0.74 -60.45
N ARG A 50 -3.01 -0.38 -59.16
CA ARG A 50 -3.08 -1.35 -58.04
C ARG A 50 -3.22 -0.62 -56.70
N GLY A 51 -4.23 -0.98 -55.89
CA GLY A 51 -4.54 -0.31 -54.62
C GLY A 51 -4.01 -1.03 -53.38
N ARG A 52 -3.90 -0.29 -52.26
CA ARG A 52 -3.88 -0.83 -50.89
C ARG A 52 -4.77 0.04 -49.99
N LEU A 53 -5.47 -0.59 -49.05
CA LEU A 53 -6.39 0.11 -48.14
C LEU A 53 -5.63 0.86 -47.05
N LEU A 54 -6.00 2.12 -46.82
CA LEU A 54 -5.75 2.82 -45.56
C LEU A 54 -6.96 2.64 -44.64
N ARG A 55 -6.79 1.92 -43.52
CA ARG A 55 -7.79 1.92 -42.44
C ARG A 55 -7.70 3.23 -41.66
N ARG A 56 -8.85 3.87 -41.43
CA ARG A 56 -8.97 5.04 -40.55
C ARG A 56 -8.70 4.63 -39.11
N VAL A 57 -7.90 5.43 -38.40
CA VAL A 57 -7.84 5.45 -36.93
C VAL A 57 -8.44 6.79 -36.48
N CYS A 58 -9.37 6.77 -35.53
CA CYS A 58 -10.05 7.97 -35.07
C CYS A 58 -9.18 8.74 -34.06
N ALA A 59 -8.72 9.93 -34.44
CA ALA A 59 -8.07 10.86 -33.52
C ALA A 59 -9.11 11.81 -32.91
N CYS A 60 -9.51 11.57 -31.65
CA CYS A 60 -10.32 12.50 -30.88
C CYS A 60 -9.44 13.55 -30.20
N ALA A 61 -9.13 14.65 -30.89
CA ALA A 61 -8.46 15.81 -30.32
C ALA A 61 -9.49 16.88 -29.90
N SER A 62 -9.42 17.36 -28.66
CA SER A 62 -10.25 18.46 -28.15
C SER A 62 -9.41 19.73 -27.98
N PRO A 63 -9.73 20.85 -28.66
CA PRO A 63 -9.00 22.11 -28.53
C PRO A 63 -9.45 22.92 -27.30
N PRO A 64 -8.59 23.79 -26.74
CA PRO A 64 -8.92 24.66 -25.60
C PRO A 64 -9.72 25.91 -26.03
N ALA A 65 -10.56 26.44 -25.13
CA ALA A 65 -11.31 27.68 -25.35
C ALA A 65 -11.35 28.58 -24.10
N ARG A 66 -11.12 29.89 -24.31
CA ARG A 66 -11.25 31.02 -23.35
C ARG A 66 -11.40 32.32 -24.18
N PRO A 67 -12.01 33.40 -23.66
CA PRO A 67 -13.39 33.48 -23.20
C PRO A 67 -14.16 34.65 -23.87
N GLY A 68 -15.50 34.64 -23.85
CA GLY A 68 -16.34 35.68 -24.46
C GLY A 68 -17.49 36.14 -23.55
N ARG A 69 -17.91 37.41 -23.67
CA ARG A 69 -19.02 38.01 -22.89
C ARG A 69 -20.38 37.66 -23.51
N GLY A 70 -21.42 37.53 -22.67
CA GLY A 70 -22.75 37.06 -23.08
C GLY A 70 -23.80 38.15 -23.34
N ALA A 71 -24.97 37.72 -23.82
CA ALA A 71 -26.20 38.51 -23.96
C ALA A 71 -27.45 37.63 -23.73
N ARG A 72 -28.64 38.23 -23.63
CA ARG A 72 -29.91 37.54 -23.33
C ARG A 72 -30.67 37.15 -24.61
N GLY A 73 -31.41 36.03 -24.57
CA GLY A 73 -32.39 35.64 -25.59
C GLY A 73 -33.37 34.60 -25.02
N ARG A 74 -34.63 34.58 -25.49
CA ARG A 74 -35.70 33.65 -25.08
C ARG A 74 -36.37 33.03 -26.31
N HIS A 75 -37.11 31.93 -26.09
CA HIS A 75 -38.05 31.26 -27.02
C HIS A 75 -37.36 30.48 -28.17
N SER A 76 -37.87 29.33 -28.65
CA SER A 76 -39.02 28.50 -28.23
C SER A 76 -38.93 27.07 -28.82
N CYS A 77 -39.59 26.08 -28.19
CA CYS A 77 -39.82 24.74 -28.76
C CYS A 77 -41.04 24.72 -29.73
N PRO A 78 -41.17 23.71 -30.61
CA PRO A 78 -41.79 22.40 -30.27
C PRO A 78 -40.87 21.19 -30.65
N VAL A 79 -40.97 19.94 -30.15
CA VAL A 79 -42.01 19.08 -29.49
C VAL A 79 -42.84 18.21 -30.44
N LEU A 80 -42.56 16.89 -30.41
CA LEU A 80 -43.31 15.65 -30.80
C LEU A 80 -42.29 14.62 -31.34
N GLY A 81 -42.26 13.30 -31.04
CA GLY A 81 -42.96 12.34 -30.16
C GLY A 81 -42.35 10.92 -30.44
N LEU A 82 -42.56 9.78 -29.77
CA LEU A 82 -43.42 9.24 -28.69
C LEU A 82 -42.54 8.47 -27.65
N ARG A 83 -42.94 8.19 -26.39
CA ARG A 83 -43.63 6.99 -25.79
C ARG A 83 -43.05 5.60 -26.16
N CYS A 84 -42.93 4.61 -25.26
CA CYS A 84 -43.47 4.33 -23.90
C CYS A 84 -42.35 4.09 -22.84
N ARG A 85 -42.47 4.32 -21.51
CA ARG A 85 -43.40 3.78 -20.46
C ARG A 85 -43.24 2.25 -20.24
N ARG A 86 -43.25 1.65 -19.03
CA ARG A 86 -43.53 2.01 -17.60
C ARG A 86 -42.76 0.96 -16.70
N ALA A 87 -42.65 0.96 -15.36
CA ALA A 87 -42.79 1.93 -14.24
C ALA A 87 -42.39 1.27 -12.89
N CYS A 88 -42.06 2.06 -11.85
CA CYS A 88 -42.22 1.71 -10.42
C CYS A 88 -42.50 2.98 -9.58
N ALA A 89 -42.97 2.83 -8.33
CA ALA A 89 -43.63 3.93 -7.59
C ALA A 89 -43.29 4.01 -6.09
N GLN A 90 -43.51 5.19 -5.49
CA GLN A 90 -43.50 5.47 -4.05
C GLN A 90 -44.92 5.78 -3.52
N PRO A 91 -45.16 5.63 -2.20
CA PRO A 91 -46.12 6.43 -1.45
C PRO A 91 -45.46 7.43 -0.47
N ARG A 92 -46.23 8.43 -0.01
CA ARG A 92 -45.87 9.49 0.96
C ARG A 92 -46.32 9.07 2.38
N ALA A 93 -45.53 9.22 3.45
CA ALA A 93 -45.08 10.43 4.18
C ALA A 93 -46.14 11.09 5.10
N VAL A 94 -45.80 11.26 6.40
CA VAL A 94 -46.45 12.15 7.40
C VAL A 94 -45.36 12.71 8.32
N ALA A 95 -45.53 13.95 8.79
CA ALA A 95 -44.65 14.58 9.80
C ALA A 95 -45.48 15.32 10.87
N ARG A 96 -44.93 15.52 12.07
CA ARG A 96 -45.52 16.36 13.14
C ARG A 96 -44.45 17.23 13.82
N ARG A 97 -44.91 18.34 14.42
CA ARG A 97 -44.11 19.36 15.12
C ARG A 97 -44.42 19.38 16.63
N ALA A 98 -43.40 19.67 17.44
CA ALA A 98 -43.44 20.36 18.73
C ALA A 98 -41.97 20.69 19.12
N ALA A 99 -41.63 21.56 20.07
CA ALA A 99 -42.15 22.86 20.55
C ALA A 99 -41.06 23.43 21.52
N LEU A 100 -41.10 24.71 21.89
CA LEU A 100 -40.03 25.37 22.68
C LEU A 100 -40.39 25.69 24.14
N GLY A 101 -39.37 25.67 25.00
CA GLY A 101 -39.32 26.12 26.40
C GLY A 101 -38.37 25.24 27.22
N SER A 102 -37.74 25.64 28.34
CA SER A 102 -37.46 26.95 28.97
C SER A 102 -36.82 26.63 30.34
N TYR A 103 -35.70 27.27 30.71
CA TYR A 103 -35.01 27.03 32.01
C TYR A 103 -35.86 27.48 33.23
N PRO A 104 -35.65 26.87 34.42
CA PRO A 104 -34.83 27.56 35.43
C PRO A 104 -33.87 26.65 36.25
N ASP A 105 -32.95 27.28 36.98
CA ASP A 105 -32.13 26.73 38.08
C ASP A 105 -32.75 27.14 39.43
N PRO A 106 -32.67 26.32 40.50
CA PRO A 106 -31.69 26.63 41.55
C PRO A 106 -31.07 25.40 42.27
N GLY A 107 -29.78 25.48 42.63
CA GLY A 107 -29.07 24.42 43.36
C GLY A 107 -28.89 24.64 44.87
N LEU A 108 -28.51 23.56 45.58
CA LEU A 108 -27.80 23.59 46.88
C LEU A 108 -27.08 22.24 47.12
N ARG A 109 -25.91 22.27 47.79
CA ARG A 109 -25.10 21.10 48.21
C ARG A 109 -25.53 20.62 49.63
N PRO A 110 -24.96 19.58 50.30
CA PRO A 110 -23.83 18.69 49.93
C PRO A 110 -23.96 17.18 50.33
N ARG A 111 -23.03 16.33 49.85
CA ARG A 111 -22.07 15.55 50.69
C ARG A 111 -21.07 14.73 49.86
N ARG A 112 -19.97 14.29 50.50
CA ARG A 112 -18.84 13.60 49.84
C ARG A 112 -19.12 12.11 49.59
N ARG A 113 -18.51 11.58 48.51
CA ARG A 113 -17.68 10.37 48.58
C ARG A 113 -16.37 10.67 47.86
N GLU A 114 -15.27 10.22 48.45
CA GLU A 114 -13.94 10.28 47.83
C GLU A 114 -13.72 9.01 47.00
N GLY A 115 -13.05 9.15 45.87
CA GLY A 115 -12.65 8.06 44.99
C GLY A 115 -11.47 8.52 44.14
N LEU A 116 -10.36 7.80 44.20
CA LEU A 116 -9.17 8.14 43.43
C LEU A 116 -9.40 7.78 41.96
N HIS A 117 -9.48 8.80 41.10
CA HIS A 117 -9.17 8.62 39.68
C HIS A 117 -7.66 8.77 39.50
N ARG A 118 -6.99 7.69 39.07
CA ARG A 118 -5.67 7.75 38.48
C ARG A 118 -5.76 8.35 37.07
N THR A 119 -4.71 9.05 36.64
CA THR A 119 -4.60 9.70 35.32
C THR A 119 -3.94 8.78 34.31
N MET A 120 -4.09 9.11 33.03
CA MET A 120 -3.67 8.28 31.90
C MET A 120 -2.14 8.17 31.71
N GLU A 121 -1.36 8.85 32.56
CA GLU A 121 0.11 8.79 32.58
C GLU A 121 0.62 7.54 33.32
N ASP A 122 -0.14 7.00 34.28
CA ASP A 122 0.18 5.76 35.03
C ASP A 122 0.29 4.50 34.13
N TYR A 123 -0.18 4.55 32.89
CA TYR A 123 -0.19 3.41 31.96
C TYR A 123 1.08 3.26 31.09
N VAL A 124 2.01 4.21 31.13
CA VAL A 124 3.21 4.21 30.26
C VAL A 124 4.44 3.63 30.95
N GLU A 125 4.46 3.56 32.29
CA GLU A 125 5.60 3.00 33.03
C GLU A 125 5.63 1.45 33.03
N ASP A 126 4.48 0.77 32.94
CA ASP A 126 4.39 -0.69 32.97
C ASP A 126 5.07 -1.38 31.76
N GLU A 127 4.96 -0.81 30.54
CA GLU A 127 5.62 -1.41 29.35
C GLU A 127 7.15 -1.23 29.36
N LEU A 128 7.65 -0.12 29.91
CA LEU A 128 9.08 0.10 30.11
C LEU A 128 9.68 -0.85 31.14
N PHE A 129 8.90 -1.27 32.14
CA PHE A 129 9.34 -2.21 33.17
C PHE A 129 9.60 -3.62 32.59
N LEU A 130 8.78 -4.07 31.64
CA LEU A 130 8.97 -5.36 30.94
C LEU A 130 10.31 -5.40 30.18
N LEU A 131 10.65 -4.33 29.47
CA LEU A 131 11.89 -4.21 28.71
C LEU A 131 13.14 -4.18 29.61
N TYR A 132 13.04 -3.54 30.79
CA TYR A 132 14.15 -3.49 31.74
C TYR A 132 14.40 -4.83 32.46
N ALA A 133 13.35 -5.62 32.69
CA ALA A 133 13.47 -6.96 33.28
C ALA A 133 14.20 -7.95 32.35
N LEU A 134 13.88 -7.94 31.06
CA LEU A 134 14.38 -8.93 30.08
C LEU A 134 15.86 -8.77 29.69
N TYR A 135 16.49 -7.62 29.95
CA TYR A 135 17.91 -7.37 29.63
C TYR A 135 18.85 -7.39 30.87
N GLY A 136 18.32 -7.79 32.03
CA GLY A 136 19.04 -7.83 33.31
C GLY A 136 19.99 -9.03 33.50
N LYS A 137 21.20 -8.97 32.91
CA LYS A 137 22.34 -9.91 33.03
C LYS A 137 22.32 -11.14 32.10
N SER A 138 23.22 -11.16 31.11
CA SER A 138 24.29 -12.18 31.08
C SER A 138 25.43 -11.75 30.15
N GLY A 139 26.67 -11.91 30.60
CA GLY A 139 27.86 -11.65 29.79
C GLY A 139 28.77 -12.87 29.77
N LYS A 140 28.93 -13.50 28.60
CA LYS A 140 29.95 -14.52 28.29
C LYS A 140 30.17 -14.57 26.77
N MET A 141 31.42 -14.70 26.34
CA MET A 141 31.76 -14.84 24.91
C MET A 141 31.58 -16.30 24.45
N PRO A 142 31.22 -16.53 23.17
CA PRO A 142 31.08 -17.88 22.63
C PRO A 142 32.45 -18.56 22.45
N VAL A 143 32.50 -19.85 22.75
CA VAL A 143 33.64 -20.75 22.47
C VAL A 143 33.44 -21.38 21.09
N LYS A 144 34.52 -21.54 20.32
CA LYS A 144 34.52 -22.33 19.07
C LYS A 144 34.79 -23.80 19.39
N ASP A 145 34.29 -24.71 18.56
CA ASP A 145 34.74 -26.10 18.53
C ASP A 145 35.14 -26.55 17.11
N GLU A 146 35.94 -27.60 17.03
CA GLU A 146 36.69 -28.01 15.84
C GLU A 146 36.02 -29.17 15.10
N ARG A 147 35.18 -28.86 14.10
CA ARG A 147 35.07 -29.52 12.77
C ARG A 147 33.86 -28.97 12.03
N GLY A 148 34.10 -28.10 11.06
CA GLY A 148 33.05 -27.57 10.18
C GLY A 148 32.76 -28.53 9.04
N ASP A 149 31.64 -29.25 9.13
CA ASP A 149 30.83 -29.71 7.98
C ASP A 149 29.43 -30.12 8.48
N LEU A 150 28.40 -29.94 7.65
CA LEU A 150 27.01 -30.34 7.92
C LEU A 150 26.43 -31.10 6.73
N ASP A 151 25.99 -32.33 6.96
CA ASP A 151 25.44 -33.23 5.93
C ASP A 151 24.01 -32.80 5.51
N VAL A 152 23.91 -32.14 4.35
CA VAL A 152 22.65 -31.66 3.77
C VAL A 152 21.93 -32.80 3.00
N SER A 153 21.60 -33.91 3.67
CA SER A 153 20.98 -35.09 3.02
C SER A 153 19.78 -35.75 3.73
N LYS A 154 19.23 -35.15 4.80
CA LYS A 154 17.95 -35.60 5.43
C LYS A 154 17.06 -34.45 5.90
N VAL A 155 15.79 -34.79 6.15
CA VAL A 155 14.70 -33.93 6.65
C VAL A 155 14.21 -32.86 5.65
N VAL A 156 13.74 -33.33 4.49
CA VAL A 156 12.64 -32.65 3.80
C VAL A 156 11.33 -33.19 4.34
N LYS A 157 10.59 -32.36 5.09
CA LYS A 157 9.14 -32.50 5.31
C LYS A 157 8.45 -31.30 4.63
N PRO A 158 7.21 -31.45 4.13
CA PRO A 158 6.56 -30.39 3.35
C PRO A 158 6.39 -29.12 4.18
N VAL A 159 6.73 -27.97 3.57
CA VAL A 159 6.56 -26.65 4.18
C VAL A 159 5.08 -26.26 4.12
N GLN A 160 4.32 -26.76 5.09
CA GLN A 160 2.95 -26.32 5.37
C GLN A 160 2.88 -25.50 6.67
N ALA A 161 3.99 -24.83 6.99
CA ALA A 161 4.13 -23.91 8.11
C ALA A 161 3.41 -22.59 7.82
N THR A 162 2.09 -22.57 8.06
CA THR A 162 1.29 -21.40 8.43
C THR A 162 1.62 -20.07 7.73
N LEU A 163 1.00 -19.87 6.55
CA LEU A 163 0.80 -18.56 5.90
C LEU A 163 0.29 -17.47 6.86
N SER A 164 -0.47 -17.86 7.90
CA SER A 164 -1.01 -17.02 8.97
C SER A 164 0.04 -16.36 9.91
N SER A 165 1.32 -16.38 9.55
CA SER A 165 2.42 -15.68 10.25
C SER A 165 3.13 -14.65 9.38
N LEU A 166 2.74 -14.48 8.12
CA LEU A 166 3.27 -13.45 7.24
C LEU A 166 2.38 -12.20 7.31
N LYS A 167 3.00 -11.02 7.47
CA LYS A 167 2.29 -9.75 7.28
C LYS A 167 1.95 -9.61 5.78
N MET A 168 0.69 -9.34 5.48
CA MET A 168 0.11 -9.32 4.13
C MET A 168 -0.44 -7.93 3.80
N LEU A 169 -0.49 -7.60 2.51
CA LEU A 169 -0.92 -6.27 2.08
C LEU A 169 -2.46 -6.16 2.02
N ASP A 170 -3.06 -5.24 2.78
CA ASP A 170 -4.49 -4.90 2.66
C ASP A 170 -4.76 -4.19 1.32
N VAL A 171 -5.01 -5.00 0.29
CA VAL A 171 -5.39 -4.55 -1.04
C VAL A 171 -6.91 -4.52 -1.26
N GLY A 172 -7.72 -4.94 -0.29
CA GLY A 172 -9.16 -5.17 -0.46
C GLY A 172 -9.98 -3.93 -0.82
N LYS A 173 -9.44 -2.74 -0.56
CA LYS A 173 -10.05 -1.43 -0.88
C LYS A 173 -9.89 -1.04 -2.36
N TRP A 174 -8.99 -1.69 -3.10
CA TRP A 174 -8.68 -1.38 -4.50
C TRP A 174 -9.57 -2.21 -5.44
N PRO A 175 -10.47 -1.59 -6.24
CA PRO A 175 -11.52 -2.33 -6.95
C PRO A 175 -11.04 -3.45 -7.89
N ILE A 176 -9.85 -3.30 -8.51
CA ILE A 176 -9.29 -4.32 -9.41
C ILE A 176 -8.96 -5.65 -8.72
N PHE A 177 -8.68 -5.64 -7.41
CA PHE A 177 -8.41 -6.86 -6.65
C PHE A 177 -9.66 -7.70 -6.36
N SER A 178 -10.88 -7.22 -6.66
CA SER A 178 -12.09 -8.05 -6.59
C SER A 178 -12.19 -9.12 -7.69
N LEU A 179 -11.16 -9.22 -8.54
CA LEU A 179 -10.99 -10.27 -9.55
C LEU A 179 -10.06 -11.41 -9.07
N CYS A 180 -9.31 -11.19 -7.99
CA CYS A 180 -8.43 -12.19 -7.39
C CYS A 180 -9.16 -13.01 -6.32
N SER A 181 -8.81 -14.28 -6.19
CA SER A 181 -9.29 -15.14 -5.10
C SER A 181 -8.63 -14.76 -3.77
N GLU A 182 -9.30 -15.05 -2.65
CA GLU A 182 -8.78 -14.77 -1.30
C GLU A 182 -7.39 -15.38 -1.07
N ALA A 183 -7.15 -16.59 -1.58
CA ALA A 183 -5.85 -17.27 -1.51
C ALA A 183 -4.74 -16.53 -2.29
N GLU A 184 -5.05 -15.90 -3.43
CA GLU A 184 -4.10 -15.04 -4.14
C GLU A 184 -3.83 -13.74 -3.37
N LEU A 185 -4.86 -13.15 -2.74
CA LEU A 185 -4.72 -11.94 -1.93
C LEU A 185 -3.77 -12.17 -0.73
N GLN A 186 -3.84 -13.35 -0.08
CA GLN A 186 -2.90 -13.71 0.99
C GLN A 186 -1.42 -13.80 0.51
N LEU A 187 -1.17 -13.92 -0.79
CA LEU A 187 0.18 -13.98 -1.34
C LEU A 187 0.75 -12.60 -1.71
N VAL A 188 -0.05 -11.53 -1.72
CA VAL A 188 0.37 -10.20 -2.22
C VAL A 188 1.31 -9.49 -1.23
N ARG A 189 2.54 -9.22 -1.65
CA ARG A 189 3.56 -8.48 -0.89
C ARG A 189 3.76 -7.04 -1.35
N GLN A 190 3.69 -6.80 -2.67
CA GLN A 190 3.78 -5.46 -3.28
C GLN A 190 2.70 -5.31 -4.35
N ALA A 191 2.18 -4.09 -4.56
CA ALA A 191 1.14 -3.82 -5.56
C ALA A 191 1.19 -2.39 -6.12
N CYS A 192 0.86 -2.24 -7.40
CA CYS A 192 0.65 -0.96 -8.05
C CYS A 192 -0.63 -1.01 -8.91
N VAL A 193 -1.63 -0.19 -8.56
CA VAL A 193 -2.85 0.00 -9.36
C VAL A 193 -2.70 1.26 -10.17
N PHE A 194 -2.74 1.16 -11.49
CA PHE A 194 -2.40 2.26 -12.39
C PHE A 194 -3.43 2.45 -13.50
N GLY A 195 -3.11 3.34 -14.45
CA GLY A 195 -3.90 3.56 -15.65
C GLY A 195 -4.95 4.65 -15.55
N SER A 196 -5.48 5.06 -16.70
CA SER A 196 -6.45 6.17 -16.79
C SER A 196 -7.85 5.82 -16.27
N ALA A 197 -8.14 4.54 -16.07
CA ALA A 197 -9.41 4.05 -15.55
C ALA A 197 -9.26 3.27 -14.23
N SER A 198 -8.06 3.21 -13.64
CA SER A 198 -7.75 2.33 -12.49
C SER A 198 -8.08 0.85 -12.74
N ASN A 199 -7.89 0.40 -13.99
CA ASN A 199 -8.23 -0.94 -14.49
C ASN A 199 -6.98 -1.71 -14.92
N GLU A 200 -5.82 -1.37 -14.36
CA GLU A 200 -4.52 -1.95 -14.69
C GLU A 200 -3.75 -2.20 -13.38
N LEU A 201 -3.23 -3.42 -13.20
CA LEU A 201 -2.57 -3.87 -11.97
C LEU A 201 -1.26 -4.61 -12.29
N LEU A 202 -0.24 -4.36 -11.48
CA LEU A 202 0.93 -5.22 -11.30
C LEU A 202 1.11 -5.49 -9.80
N TYR A 203 1.37 -6.75 -9.43
CA TYR A 203 1.67 -7.14 -8.05
C TYR A 203 2.80 -8.17 -7.98
N THR A 204 3.43 -8.29 -6.81
CA THR A 204 4.50 -9.26 -6.52
C THR A 204 4.12 -10.10 -5.32
N THR A 205 4.33 -11.40 -5.40
CA THR A 205 3.98 -12.35 -4.34
C THR A 205 5.07 -12.47 -3.27
N VAL A 206 4.76 -13.16 -2.17
CA VAL A 206 5.74 -13.60 -1.17
C VAL A 206 6.91 -14.45 -1.74
N ASN A 207 6.73 -15.03 -2.93
CA ASN A 207 7.75 -15.83 -3.64
C ASN A 207 8.58 -15.01 -4.65
N ASP A 208 8.49 -13.68 -4.60
CA ASP A 208 9.08 -12.75 -5.59
C ASP A 208 8.56 -12.94 -7.04
N GLU A 209 7.46 -13.67 -7.25
CA GLU A 209 6.82 -13.80 -8.57
C GLU A 209 5.99 -12.56 -8.90
N ILE A 210 6.12 -12.04 -10.13
CA ILE A 210 5.42 -10.84 -10.60
C ILE A 210 4.22 -11.24 -11.46
N PHE A 211 3.05 -10.69 -11.14
CA PHE A 211 1.79 -10.91 -11.85
C PHE A 211 1.18 -9.59 -12.32
N VAL A 212 0.44 -9.65 -13.42
CA VAL A 212 -0.21 -8.51 -14.07
C VAL A 212 -1.65 -8.83 -14.46
N LEU A 213 -2.52 -7.82 -14.39
CA LEU A 213 -3.97 -7.96 -14.56
C LEU A 213 -4.58 -6.70 -15.19
N GLY A 214 -5.67 -6.86 -15.95
CA GLY A 214 -6.52 -5.76 -16.41
C GLY A 214 -6.28 -5.33 -17.85
N THR A 215 -6.32 -4.01 -18.09
CA THR A 215 -6.35 -3.41 -19.43
C THR A 215 -4.95 -3.32 -20.03
N ASN A 216 -4.78 -3.82 -21.26
CA ASN A 216 -3.48 -3.89 -21.94
C ASN A 216 -3.41 -3.10 -23.25
N CYS A 217 -4.17 -2.01 -23.37
CA CYS A 217 -4.36 -1.25 -24.61
C CYS A 217 -3.06 -0.70 -25.26
N CYS A 218 -1.95 -0.68 -24.51
CA CYS A 218 -0.67 -0.11 -24.90
C CYS A 218 0.52 -1.09 -24.74
N GLY A 219 0.27 -2.38 -24.47
CA GLY A 219 1.32 -3.33 -24.05
C GLY A 219 1.79 -3.10 -22.60
N CYS A 220 1.03 -2.34 -21.82
CA CYS A 220 1.37 -1.92 -20.46
C CYS A 220 1.40 -3.04 -19.42
N LEU A 221 0.87 -4.23 -19.72
CA LEU A 221 1.05 -5.41 -18.87
C LEU A 221 2.36 -6.16 -19.18
N GLY A 222 3.08 -5.84 -20.26
CA GLY A 222 4.40 -6.44 -20.56
C GLY A 222 4.37 -7.89 -21.06
N LEU A 223 3.20 -8.40 -21.44
CA LEU A 223 2.93 -9.82 -21.76
C LEU A 223 3.30 -10.25 -23.19
N GLY A 224 3.95 -9.39 -23.98
CA GLY A 224 4.26 -9.62 -25.40
C GLY A 224 3.09 -9.30 -26.35
N ASP A 225 1.93 -8.96 -25.81
CA ASP A 225 0.69 -8.70 -26.53
C ASP A 225 0.02 -7.37 -26.09
N VAL A 226 -1.12 -7.04 -26.71
CA VAL A 226 -2.00 -5.92 -26.31
C VAL A 226 -3.40 -6.41 -25.89
N GLN A 227 -3.50 -7.67 -25.49
CA GLN A 227 -4.74 -8.31 -25.04
C GLN A 227 -4.94 -8.05 -23.54
N SER A 228 -6.12 -7.59 -23.18
CA SER A 228 -6.49 -7.32 -21.78
C SER A 228 -6.92 -8.64 -21.11
N THR A 229 -6.61 -8.81 -19.82
CA THR A 229 -6.91 -10.04 -19.07
C THR A 229 -7.74 -9.74 -17.83
N ILE A 230 -8.63 -10.67 -17.47
CA ILE A 230 -9.46 -10.65 -16.26
C ILE A 230 -8.91 -11.61 -15.20
N GLU A 231 -8.09 -12.58 -15.62
CA GLU A 231 -7.32 -13.48 -14.76
C GLU A 231 -5.87 -12.97 -14.64
N PRO A 232 -5.20 -13.08 -13.47
CA PRO A 232 -3.81 -12.71 -13.34
C PRO A 232 -2.89 -13.55 -14.25
N ARG A 233 -2.00 -12.89 -15.00
CA ARG A 233 -0.96 -13.55 -15.80
C ARG A 233 0.41 -13.25 -15.20
N ARG A 234 1.26 -14.27 -15.05
CA ARG A 234 2.65 -14.10 -14.59
C ARG A 234 3.49 -13.38 -15.65
N LEU A 235 4.39 -12.50 -15.21
CA LEU A 235 5.27 -11.72 -16.06
C LEU A 235 6.67 -12.36 -16.12
N ASP A 236 6.78 -13.48 -16.84
CA ASP A 236 7.98 -14.33 -16.87
C ASP A 236 9.28 -13.59 -17.27
N SER A 237 9.15 -12.49 -18.02
CA SER A 237 10.25 -11.62 -18.45
C SER A 237 10.97 -10.86 -17.31
N LEU A 238 10.39 -10.83 -16.11
CA LEU A 238 11.02 -10.32 -14.88
C LEU A 238 11.20 -11.41 -13.80
N SER A 239 11.12 -12.69 -14.18
CA SER A 239 11.28 -13.81 -13.24
C SER A 239 12.63 -13.74 -12.51
N GLY A 240 12.59 -13.87 -11.18
CA GLY A 240 13.77 -13.78 -10.31
C GLY A 240 14.25 -12.34 -10.01
N LYS A 241 13.57 -11.29 -10.49
CA LYS A 241 13.93 -9.89 -10.22
C LYS A 241 13.05 -9.26 -9.14
N LYS A 242 13.68 -8.82 -8.05
CA LYS A 242 13.03 -8.15 -6.92
C LYS A 242 12.77 -6.68 -7.23
N ILE A 243 11.54 -6.20 -7.03
CA ILE A 243 11.16 -4.81 -7.29
C ILE A 243 11.53 -3.94 -6.09
N ALA A 244 12.37 -2.93 -6.33
CA ALA A 244 12.66 -1.88 -5.34
C ALA A 244 11.62 -0.75 -5.41
N CYS A 245 11.36 -0.23 -6.61
CA CYS A 245 10.36 0.80 -6.84
C CYS A 245 9.80 0.76 -8.27
N LEU A 246 8.58 1.28 -8.44
CA LEU A 246 7.84 1.27 -9.69
C LEU A 246 7.05 2.58 -9.81
N SER A 247 7.08 3.19 -11.00
CA SER A 247 6.27 4.35 -11.36
C SER A 247 5.69 4.18 -12.77
N TYR A 248 4.55 4.80 -13.02
CA TYR A 248 3.82 4.69 -14.28
C TYR A 248 3.36 6.06 -14.80
N GLY A 249 3.15 6.18 -16.11
CA GLY A 249 2.59 7.38 -16.75
C GLY A 249 1.23 7.17 -17.43
N SER A 250 0.88 8.09 -18.33
CA SER A 250 -0.44 8.15 -19.00
C SER A 250 -0.43 7.51 -20.38
N GLY A 251 -1.48 6.73 -20.70
CA GLY A 251 -1.44 5.77 -21.83
C GLY A 251 -0.33 4.75 -21.51
N PRO A 252 -0.59 3.79 -20.60
CA PRO A 252 0.41 3.54 -19.57
C PRO A 252 1.77 3.08 -20.09
N HIS A 253 2.80 3.69 -19.53
CA HIS A 253 4.19 3.27 -19.64
C HIS A 253 4.68 3.05 -18.22
N ILE A 254 5.45 1.98 -18.00
CA ILE A 254 5.99 1.60 -16.70
C ILE A 254 7.49 1.85 -16.71
N VAL A 255 8.00 2.32 -15.58
CA VAL A 255 9.43 2.35 -15.23
C VAL A 255 9.58 1.66 -13.89
N LEU A 256 10.36 0.59 -13.86
CA LEU A 256 10.58 -0.28 -12.70
C LEU A 256 12.07 -0.33 -12.43
N ALA A 257 12.49 -0.15 -11.18
CA ALA A 257 13.85 -0.42 -10.74
C ALA A 257 13.93 -1.67 -9.84
N THR A 258 14.95 -2.50 -10.05
CA THR A 258 15.19 -3.70 -9.23
C THR A 258 16.00 -3.36 -7.99
N THR A 259 16.04 -4.26 -7.00
CA THR A 259 16.95 -4.12 -5.84
C THR A 259 18.44 -4.20 -6.21
N GLU A 260 18.74 -4.59 -7.45
CA GLU A 260 20.09 -4.60 -8.03
C GLU A 260 20.40 -3.29 -8.81
N GLY A 261 19.49 -2.31 -8.76
CA GLY A 261 19.65 -0.98 -9.36
C GLY A 261 19.44 -0.91 -10.87
N GLU A 262 19.07 -2.02 -11.53
CA GLU A 262 18.71 -2.06 -12.95
C GLU A 262 17.36 -1.38 -13.19
N VAL A 263 17.11 -0.87 -14.41
CA VAL A 263 15.83 -0.26 -14.77
C VAL A 263 15.20 -0.93 -16.00
N PHE A 264 13.94 -1.31 -15.87
CA PHE A 264 13.11 -1.91 -16.92
C PHE A 264 11.97 -0.98 -17.31
N THR A 265 11.65 -0.93 -18.60
CA THR A 265 10.58 -0.08 -19.14
C THR A 265 9.73 -0.79 -20.19
N TRP A 266 8.41 -0.53 -20.20
CA TRP A 266 7.49 -1.05 -21.21
C TRP A 266 6.17 -0.25 -21.26
N GLY A 267 5.26 -0.61 -22.18
CA GLY A 267 4.02 0.10 -22.45
C GLY A 267 4.12 1.09 -23.62
N HIS A 268 3.25 2.10 -23.65
CA HIS A 268 3.18 3.02 -24.79
C HIS A 268 4.37 4.00 -24.82
N ASN A 269 4.87 4.31 -26.02
CA ASN A 269 6.16 4.98 -26.22
C ASN A 269 6.15 6.14 -27.24
N ALA A 270 4.99 6.73 -27.57
CA ALA A 270 4.87 7.65 -28.72
C ALA A 270 5.76 8.92 -28.64
N TYR A 271 6.29 9.25 -27.47
CA TYR A 271 7.20 10.37 -27.22
C TYR A 271 8.56 9.93 -26.65
N SER A 272 8.92 8.66 -26.84
CA SER A 272 10.16 8.01 -26.36
C SER A 272 10.30 7.88 -24.83
N GLN A 273 9.19 7.86 -24.09
CA GLN A 273 9.15 7.66 -22.64
C GLN A 273 9.71 6.32 -22.14
N LEU A 274 10.02 5.35 -23.02
CA LEU A 274 10.74 4.13 -22.62
C LEU A 274 12.27 4.28 -22.67
N GLY A 275 12.83 5.39 -23.19
CA GLY A 275 14.28 5.61 -23.20
C GLY A 275 15.09 4.61 -24.04
N ASN A 276 14.42 3.80 -24.87
CA ASN A 276 15.03 2.72 -25.66
C ASN A 276 15.53 3.17 -27.05
N GLY A 277 15.65 4.48 -27.30
CA GLY A 277 16.04 5.04 -28.59
C GLY A 277 14.93 5.09 -29.65
N THR A 278 13.71 4.60 -29.35
CA THR A 278 12.60 4.49 -30.32
C THR A 278 11.35 5.25 -29.88
N THR A 279 10.32 5.25 -30.73
CA THR A 279 8.94 5.65 -30.40
C THR A 279 7.94 4.48 -30.44
N ASN A 280 8.43 3.25 -30.54
CA ASN A 280 7.59 2.05 -30.66
C ASN A 280 7.18 1.55 -29.27
N ALA A 281 5.90 1.20 -29.09
CA ALA A 281 5.40 0.66 -27.82
C ALA A 281 6.17 -0.63 -27.43
N GLY A 282 6.59 -0.71 -26.17
CA GLY A 282 7.25 -1.89 -25.63
C GLY A 282 6.22 -2.88 -25.14
N LEU A 283 6.03 -4.00 -25.85
CA LEU A 283 5.09 -5.04 -25.45
C LEU A 283 5.65 -5.96 -24.35
N VAL A 284 6.94 -5.89 -24.06
CA VAL A 284 7.65 -6.61 -22.98
C VAL A 284 8.58 -5.67 -22.21
N PRO A 285 8.87 -5.93 -20.93
CA PRO A 285 9.91 -5.24 -20.16
C PRO A 285 11.25 -5.21 -20.89
N TYR A 286 11.75 -4.00 -21.14
CA TYR A 286 13.04 -3.75 -21.78
C TYR A 286 14.02 -3.11 -20.79
N HIS A 287 15.16 -3.78 -20.55
CA HIS A 287 16.23 -3.29 -19.69
C HIS A 287 16.99 -2.12 -20.35
N ILE A 288 17.01 -0.95 -19.72
CA ILE A 288 17.62 0.27 -20.26
C ILE A 288 19.03 0.54 -19.71
N SER A 289 20.03 -0.14 -20.28
CA SER A 289 21.44 0.05 -19.89
C SER A 289 22.08 1.36 -20.40
N THR A 290 21.52 1.99 -21.45
CA THR A 290 22.06 3.21 -22.06
C THR A 290 22.20 4.35 -21.06
N ASN A 291 23.43 4.80 -20.82
CA ASN A 291 23.82 5.81 -19.80
C ASN A 291 23.54 5.43 -18.33
N LEU A 292 23.01 4.23 -18.06
CA LEU A 292 22.68 3.75 -16.70
C LEU A 292 23.46 2.49 -16.29
N SER A 293 24.22 1.83 -17.19
CA SER A 293 24.89 0.54 -16.93
C SER A 293 25.81 0.50 -15.70
N ASN A 294 26.32 1.64 -15.27
CA ASN A 294 27.24 1.78 -14.13
C ASN A 294 26.61 2.64 -13.01
N LYS A 295 25.29 2.59 -12.87
CA LYS A 295 24.50 3.36 -11.91
C LYS A 295 23.57 2.43 -11.14
N GLN A 296 23.46 2.64 -9.83
CA GLN A 296 22.48 1.97 -8.99
C GLN A 296 21.27 2.90 -8.85
N VAL A 297 20.14 2.56 -9.46
CA VAL A 297 18.90 3.35 -9.36
C VAL A 297 18.14 2.99 -8.08
N ILE A 298 17.70 4.01 -7.34
CA ILE A 298 17.03 3.86 -6.05
C ILE A 298 15.59 4.39 -6.04
N GLU A 299 15.24 5.28 -6.98
CA GLU A 299 13.90 5.88 -7.08
C GLU A 299 13.56 6.12 -8.57
N VAL A 300 12.29 5.96 -8.93
CA VAL A 300 11.76 6.14 -10.28
C VAL A 300 10.50 7.02 -10.22
N ALA A 301 10.34 7.97 -11.15
CA ALA A 301 9.16 8.84 -11.19
C ALA A 301 8.74 9.17 -12.63
N CYS A 302 7.43 9.12 -12.91
CA CYS A 302 6.88 9.32 -14.25
C CYS A 302 5.81 10.41 -14.24
N GLY A 303 5.89 11.32 -15.21
CA GLY A 303 4.73 12.13 -15.60
C GLY A 303 3.92 11.41 -16.67
N SER A 304 3.06 12.12 -17.41
CA SER A 304 2.25 11.46 -18.43
C SER A 304 3.09 10.76 -19.51
N TYR A 305 4.12 11.42 -20.01
CA TYR A 305 4.90 10.98 -21.18
C TYR A 305 6.42 11.21 -21.01
N HIS A 306 6.90 11.32 -19.78
CA HIS A 306 8.31 11.53 -19.48
C HIS A 306 8.68 10.84 -18.17
N SER A 307 9.94 10.48 -18.04
CA SER A 307 10.43 9.60 -16.98
C SER A 307 11.69 10.16 -16.35
N LEU A 308 11.82 9.99 -15.03
CA LEU A 308 12.97 10.33 -14.20
C LEU A 308 13.42 9.08 -13.44
N VAL A 309 14.72 8.98 -13.18
CA VAL A 309 15.30 8.08 -12.19
C VAL A 309 16.36 8.79 -11.35
N LEU A 310 16.48 8.40 -10.09
CA LEU A 310 17.49 8.86 -9.15
C LEU A 310 18.48 7.72 -8.85
N THR A 311 19.77 8.01 -8.89
CA THR A 311 20.82 7.06 -8.51
C THR A 311 21.23 7.21 -7.05
N SER A 312 21.86 6.18 -6.49
CA SER A 312 22.48 6.22 -5.15
C SER A 312 23.53 7.33 -4.98
N ASP A 313 24.17 7.75 -6.07
CA ASP A 313 25.10 8.89 -6.10
C ASP A 313 24.39 10.25 -5.99
N GLY A 314 23.06 10.27 -5.98
CA GLY A 314 22.23 11.47 -6.02
C GLY A 314 22.11 12.12 -7.40
N GLU A 315 22.39 11.38 -8.48
CA GLU A 315 22.30 11.87 -9.86
C GLU A 315 20.91 11.60 -10.45
N VAL A 316 20.30 12.60 -11.09
CA VAL A 316 19.01 12.46 -11.78
C VAL A 316 19.22 12.26 -13.27
N PHE A 317 18.59 11.23 -13.85
CA PHE A 317 18.51 11.00 -15.28
C PHE A 317 17.05 11.13 -15.74
N ALA A 318 16.84 11.69 -16.93
CA ALA A 318 15.52 12.03 -17.45
C ALA A 318 15.41 11.73 -18.96
N TRP A 319 14.21 11.36 -19.43
CA TRP A 319 13.94 11.12 -20.85
C TRP A 319 12.44 11.22 -21.21
N GLY A 320 12.13 11.07 -22.50
CA GLY A 320 10.78 11.12 -23.06
C GLY A 320 10.36 12.48 -23.60
N TYR A 321 9.06 12.78 -23.49
CA TYR A 321 8.42 13.99 -23.97
C TYR A 321 8.99 15.24 -23.30
N ASN A 322 9.32 16.27 -24.08
CA ASN A 322 10.05 17.43 -23.56
C ASN A 322 9.55 18.79 -24.08
N ASN A 323 8.40 18.87 -24.76
CA ASN A 323 7.94 20.14 -25.38
C ASN A 323 7.81 21.33 -24.41
N SER A 324 7.67 21.09 -23.10
CA SER A 324 7.63 22.14 -22.07
C SER A 324 8.92 22.24 -21.24
N GLY A 325 9.97 21.49 -21.58
CA GLY A 325 11.25 21.49 -20.89
C GLY A 325 11.39 20.49 -19.73
N GLN A 326 10.43 19.58 -19.55
CA GLN A 326 10.33 18.67 -18.39
C GLN A 326 11.46 17.63 -18.28
N VAL A 327 12.28 17.43 -19.31
CA VAL A 327 13.50 16.60 -19.24
C VAL A 327 14.70 17.40 -18.70
N GLY A 328 14.57 18.72 -18.49
CA GLY A 328 15.58 19.56 -17.83
C GLY A 328 16.87 19.73 -18.64
N SER A 329 16.81 19.50 -19.95
CA SER A 329 17.96 19.35 -20.85
C SER A 329 18.51 20.66 -21.44
N GLY A 330 17.90 21.80 -21.12
CA GLY A 330 18.13 23.09 -21.78
C GLY A 330 17.47 23.22 -23.16
N SER A 331 16.71 22.20 -23.59
CA SER A 331 16.00 22.13 -24.87
C SER A 331 14.55 21.71 -24.64
N THR A 332 13.69 21.93 -25.64
CA THR A 332 12.32 21.42 -25.71
C THR A 332 12.17 20.17 -26.59
N ALA A 333 13.26 19.68 -27.20
CA ALA A 333 13.23 18.47 -28.01
C ALA A 333 13.16 17.20 -27.12
N ASN A 334 12.28 16.25 -27.46
CA ASN A 334 12.18 14.95 -26.77
C ASN A 334 13.55 14.28 -26.67
N GLN A 335 13.82 13.59 -25.57
CA GLN A 335 15.08 12.85 -25.37
C GLN A 335 14.80 11.34 -25.45
N PRO A 336 15.31 10.62 -26.47
CA PRO A 336 14.91 9.24 -26.72
C PRO A 336 15.66 8.20 -25.88
N ILE A 337 16.63 8.62 -25.08
CA ILE A 337 17.45 7.79 -24.18
C ILE A 337 17.65 8.51 -22.84
N PRO A 338 17.90 7.80 -21.72
CA PRO A 338 18.21 8.41 -20.44
C PRO A 338 19.34 9.43 -20.54
N ARG A 339 19.10 10.66 -20.09
CA ARG A 339 20.09 11.74 -20.09
C ARG A 339 20.19 12.34 -18.69
N ARG A 340 21.41 12.45 -18.15
CA ARG A 340 21.65 13.16 -16.88
C ARG A 340 21.09 14.58 -16.96
N VAL A 341 20.34 14.97 -15.94
CA VAL A 341 19.88 16.35 -15.74
C VAL A 341 21.08 17.15 -15.19
N THR A 342 21.40 18.27 -15.84
CA THR A 342 22.63 19.04 -15.59
C THR A 342 22.31 20.51 -15.32
N GLY A 343 23.33 21.37 -15.20
CA GLY A 343 23.15 22.76 -14.75
C GLY A 343 23.08 22.82 -13.23
N CYS A 344 22.00 23.39 -12.68
CA CYS A 344 21.88 23.67 -11.23
C CYS A 344 21.95 22.43 -10.31
N LEU A 345 21.72 21.22 -10.85
CA LEU A 345 21.84 19.95 -10.13
C LEU A 345 23.22 19.27 -10.29
N GLN A 346 24.12 19.78 -11.15
CA GLN A 346 25.35 19.07 -11.53
C GLN A 346 26.29 18.75 -10.35
N SER A 347 26.29 19.59 -9.32
CA SER A 347 27.12 19.49 -8.11
C SER A 347 26.29 19.34 -6.82
N LYS A 348 25.07 18.80 -6.94
CA LYS A 348 24.15 18.55 -5.82
C LYS A 348 23.83 17.06 -5.73
N VAL A 349 23.65 16.56 -4.51
CA VAL A 349 23.14 15.21 -4.23
C VAL A 349 21.63 15.30 -4.08
N VAL A 350 20.88 14.75 -5.04
CA VAL A 350 19.41 14.60 -4.95
C VAL A 350 19.06 13.44 -4.02
N VAL A 351 17.98 13.58 -3.24
CA VAL A 351 17.54 12.60 -2.23
C VAL A 351 16.05 12.22 -2.35
N ASN A 352 15.30 12.86 -3.24
CA ASN A 352 13.95 12.49 -3.65
C ASN A 352 13.58 13.19 -4.97
N ILE A 353 12.88 12.50 -5.87
CA ILE A 353 12.35 13.02 -7.14
C ILE A 353 10.82 12.88 -7.23
N ALA A 354 10.16 13.77 -8.00
CA ALA A 354 8.75 13.63 -8.32
C ALA A 354 8.37 14.23 -9.68
N CYS A 355 7.30 13.70 -10.28
CA CYS A 355 6.77 14.11 -11.57
C CYS A 355 5.29 14.51 -11.47
N GLY A 356 4.95 15.69 -11.97
CA GLY A 356 3.58 16.04 -12.36
C GLY A 356 3.33 15.70 -13.83
N GLN A 357 2.14 16.02 -14.34
CA GLN A 357 1.68 15.65 -15.68
C GLN A 357 2.68 16.04 -16.81
N MET A 358 3.25 17.26 -16.75
CA MET A 358 4.33 17.75 -17.64
C MET A 358 5.40 18.58 -16.89
N CYS A 359 5.69 18.26 -15.63
CA CYS A 359 6.68 18.97 -14.81
C CYS A 359 7.40 18.02 -13.87
N SER A 360 8.60 18.41 -13.44
CA SER A 360 9.60 17.54 -12.82
C SER A 360 10.26 18.25 -11.66
N MET A 361 10.55 17.52 -10.58
CA MET A 361 11.06 18.07 -9.34
C MET A 361 12.12 17.18 -8.70
N ALA A 362 13.04 17.81 -7.97
CA ALA A 362 14.07 17.15 -7.17
C ALA A 362 14.31 17.90 -5.86
N VAL A 363 14.42 17.17 -4.76
CA VAL A 363 14.87 17.67 -3.45
C VAL A 363 16.32 17.24 -3.26
N VAL A 364 17.20 18.17 -2.91
CA VAL A 364 18.62 17.86 -2.62
C VAL A 364 18.87 17.69 -1.12
N ASN A 365 19.97 17.07 -0.72
CA ASN A 365 20.29 16.75 0.69
C ASN A 365 20.32 17.96 1.65
N THR A 366 20.52 19.18 1.13
CA THR A 366 20.40 20.47 1.84
C THR A 366 18.94 20.89 2.10
N GLY A 367 17.97 20.18 1.55
CA GLY A 367 16.53 20.49 1.59
C GLY A 367 16.05 21.54 0.60
N GLU A 368 16.91 21.97 -0.34
CA GLU A 368 16.50 22.88 -1.41
C GLU A 368 15.68 22.15 -2.48
N VAL A 369 14.61 22.79 -2.97
CA VAL A 369 13.75 22.23 -4.03
C VAL A 369 14.12 22.81 -5.38
N PHE A 370 14.32 21.94 -6.37
CA PHE A 370 14.53 22.27 -7.77
C PHE A 370 13.36 21.77 -8.62
N VAL A 371 12.96 22.57 -9.61
CA VAL A 371 11.73 22.42 -10.40
C VAL A 371 11.98 22.75 -11.87
N TRP A 372 11.36 22.01 -12.80
CA TRP A 372 11.42 22.30 -14.24
C TRP A 372 10.21 21.74 -15.02
N GLY A 373 10.09 22.13 -16.29
CA GLY A 373 8.99 21.75 -17.19
C GLY A 373 7.86 22.79 -17.29
N TYR A 374 6.64 22.30 -17.47
CA TYR A 374 5.44 23.11 -17.69
C TYR A 374 5.01 23.88 -16.45
N ASN A 375 4.64 25.15 -16.62
CA ASN A 375 4.31 26.06 -15.52
C ASN A 375 3.02 26.87 -15.76
N GLY A 376 2.17 26.48 -16.72
CA GLY A 376 0.99 27.28 -17.10
C GLY A 376 -0.03 27.53 -15.98
N ASN A 377 0.01 26.76 -14.89
CA ASN A 377 -0.82 26.96 -13.70
C ASN A 377 -0.04 27.45 -12.46
N GLY A 378 1.24 27.81 -12.59
CA GLY A 378 2.11 28.17 -11.46
C GLY A 378 2.67 26.96 -10.70
N GLN A 379 2.55 25.75 -11.25
CA GLN A 379 2.94 24.48 -10.62
C GLN A 379 4.44 24.31 -10.34
N LEU A 380 5.31 25.23 -10.80
CA LEU A 380 6.71 25.24 -10.37
C LEU A 380 6.97 26.10 -9.11
N GLY A 381 5.98 26.87 -8.62
CA GLY A 381 6.16 27.67 -7.39
C GLY A 381 7.10 28.88 -7.54
N LEU A 382 7.43 29.27 -8.78
CA LEU A 382 8.42 30.30 -9.13
C LEU A 382 7.84 31.72 -9.25
N GLY A 383 6.65 31.99 -8.70
CA GLY A 383 5.93 33.26 -8.79
C GLY A 383 5.37 33.62 -10.17
N SER A 384 5.86 32.96 -11.23
CA SER A 384 5.52 33.18 -12.63
C SER A 384 4.83 31.96 -13.25
N SER A 385 4.27 32.12 -14.45
CA SER A 385 3.67 31.04 -15.25
C SER A 385 4.54 30.60 -16.44
N GLY A 386 5.83 30.95 -16.43
CA GLY A 386 6.78 30.62 -17.51
C GLY A 386 7.39 29.22 -17.33
N ASN A 387 7.33 28.39 -18.38
CA ASN A 387 7.97 27.07 -18.42
C ASN A 387 9.49 27.18 -18.21
N GLN A 388 10.12 26.14 -17.66
CA GLN A 388 11.56 26.10 -17.37
C GLN A 388 12.22 24.90 -18.07
N PRO A 389 13.12 25.11 -19.06
CA PRO A 389 13.83 24.03 -19.76
C PRO A 389 15.04 23.46 -19.00
N THR A 390 15.37 24.04 -17.84
CA THR A 390 16.46 23.63 -16.94
C THR A 390 15.98 23.67 -15.48
N PRO A 391 16.58 22.89 -14.57
CA PRO A 391 16.24 22.95 -13.14
C PRO A 391 16.44 24.35 -12.55
N CYS A 392 15.36 24.91 -11.99
CA CYS A 392 15.35 26.20 -11.31
C CYS A 392 15.09 25.98 -9.81
N ARG A 393 15.69 26.77 -8.91
CA ARG A 393 15.51 26.67 -7.45
C ARG A 393 14.24 27.42 -7.03
N VAL A 394 13.41 26.79 -6.18
CA VAL A 394 12.25 27.47 -5.57
C VAL A 394 12.72 28.43 -4.48
N ALA A 395 13.07 29.66 -4.86
CA ALA A 395 13.61 30.68 -3.95
C ALA A 395 12.67 31.03 -2.79
N ALA A 396 11.35 30.85 -2.96
CA ALA A 396 10.35 31.05 -1.91
C ALA A 396 10.43 30.03 -0.74
N LEU A 397 11.19 28.95 -0.88
CA LEU A 397 11.50 27.98 0.19
C LEU A 397 12.90 28.19 0.79
N GLN A 398 13.53 29.35 0.57
CA GLN A 398 14.85 29.62 1.14
C GLN A 398 14.81 29.67 2.68
N GLY A 399 15.60 28.82 3.32
CA GLY A 399 15.65 28.66 4.78
C GLY A 399 14.76 27.53 5.30
N ILE A 400 13.86 27.00 4.48
CA ILE A 400 13.00 25.86 4.80
C ILE A 400 13.66 24.58 4.27
N ARG A 401 13.81 23.55 5.11
CA ARG A 401 14.42 22.28 4.70
C ARG A 401 13.33 21.27 4.30
N VAL A 402 13.20 21.03 3.00
CA VAL A 402 12.27 20.00 2.47
C VAL A 402 12.90 18.61 2.57
N GLN A 403 12.11 17.60 2.94
CA GLN A 403 12.47 16.18 2.94
C GLN A 403 11.85 15.39 1.78
N ARG A 404 10.61 15.76 1.39
CA ARG A 404 9.83 15.08 0.34
C ARG A 404 9.07 16.08 -0.53
N VAL A 405 8.93 15.76 -1.81
CA VAL A 405 8.03 16.40 -2.76
C VAL A 405 7.06 15.36 -3.34
N ALA A 406 5.79 15.72 -3.44
CA ALA A 406 4.76 14.91 -4.10
C ALA A 406 4.03 15.76 -5.15
N CYS A 407 3.75 15.18 -6.32
CA CYS A 407 3.20 15.90 -7.47
C CYS A 407 1.86 15.30 -7.91
N GLY A 408 0.82 16.13 -7.88
CA GLY A 408 -0.45 15.83 -8.52
C GLY A 408 -0.45 16.19 -10.00
N TYR A 409 -1.63 16.15 -10.63
CA TYR A 409 -1.81 16.48 -12.05
C TYR A 409 -1.18 17.83 -12.46
N ALA A 410 -1.48 18.90 -11.72
CA ALA A 410 -0.91 20.22 -11.97
C ALA A 410 -0.70 21.00 -10.65
N HIS A 411 -0.47 20.28 -9.56
CA HIS A 411 -0.21 20.84 -8.23
C HIS A 411 0.94 20.08 -7.56
N THR A 412 1.57 20.70 -6.58
CA THR A 412 2.69 20.15 -5.84
C THR A 412 2.46 20.32 -4.35
N LEU A 413 2.88 19.32 -3.58
CA LEU A 413 3.01 19.33 -2.13
C LEU A 413 4.49 19.14 -1.78
N VAL A 414 4.99 19.79 -0.74
CA VAL A 414 6.28 19.47 -0.11
C VAL A 414 6.13 19.32 1.39
N LEU A 415 6.88 18.38 1.96
CA LEU A 415 6.97 18.12 3.39
C LEU A 415 8.34 18.54 3.90
N THR A 416 8.33 19.33 4.98
CA THR A 416 9.54 19.85 5.65
C THR A 416 10.01 18.92 6.77
N ASP A 417 11.24 19.08 7.23
CA ASP A 417 11.74 18.36 8.41
C ASP A 417 11.04 18.77 9.71
N GLU A 418 10.56 20.01 9.81
CA GLU A 418 9.64 20.47 10.86
C GLU A 418 8.23 19.84 10.77
N GLY A 419 7.92 19.07 9.72
CA GLY A 419 6.61 18.42 9.53
C GLY A 419 5.49 19.36 9.09
N GLN A 420 5.84 20.55 8.59
CA GLN A 420 4.92 21.46 7.90
C GLN A 420 4.78 21.07 6.43
N VAL A 421 3.60 21.28 5.86
CA VAL A 421 3.31 21.06 4.44
C VAL A 421 3.09 22.39 3.71
N TYR A 422 3.69 22.53 2.53
CA TYR A 422 3.45 23.66 1.62
C TYR A 422 2.92 23.15 0.28
N ALA A 423 1.98 23.88 -0.33
CA ALA A 423 1.34 23.51 -1.59
C ALA A 423 1.31 24.67 -2.59
N TRP A 424 1.37 24.36 -3.89
CA TRP A 424 1.23 25.34 -4.98
C TRP A 424 0.77 24.71 -6.31
N GLY A 425 0.45 25.56 -7.29
CA GLY A 425 -0.01 25.19 -8.62
C GLY A 425 -1.51 25.38 -8.84
N ALA A 426 -2.10 24.50 -9.64
CA ALA A 426 -3.54 24.51 -9.95
C ALA A 426 -4.38 24.16 -8.71
N ASN A 427 -5.50 24.86 -8.51
CA ASN A 427 -6.36 24.70 -7.32
C ASN A 427 -7.87 24.58 -7.64
N SER A 428 -8.24 24.31 -8.89
CA SER A 428 -9.65 24.29 -9.35
C SER A 428 -10.61 23.42 -8.53
N TYR A 429 -10.09 22.39 -7.86
CA TYR A 429 -10.84 21.47 -7.00
C TYR A 429 -10.55 21.64 -5.50
N GLY A 430 -9.68 22.56 -5.09
CA GLY A 430 -9.26 22.74 -3.70
C GLY A 430 -8.00 21.97 -3.30
N GLN A 431 -7.29 21.39 -4.26
CA GLN A 431 -6.13 20.50 -4.04
C GLN A 431 -4.91 21.15 -3.35
N LEU A 432 -4.93 22.46 -3.12
CA LEU A 432 -3.91 23.13 -2.30
C LEU A 432 -4.26 23.17 -0.80
N GLY A 433 -5.49 22.80 -0.40
CA GLY A 433 -5.91 22.80 1.01
C GLY A 433 -6.01 24.19 1.65
N THR A 434 -6.04 25.26 0.85
CA THR A 434 -5.94 26.67 1.30
C THR A 434 -7.31 27.36 1.53
N GLY A 435 -8.39 26.61 1.69
CA GLY A 435 -9.74 27.14 1.92
C GLY A 435 -10.41 27.81 0.72
N ASN A 436 -9.77 27.77 -0.46
CA ASN A 436 -10.22 28.44 -1.68
C ASN A 436 -9.89 27.59 -2.92
N LYS A 437 -10.22 28.09 -4.12
CA LYS A 437 -9.99 27.41 -5.42
C LYS A 437 -9.11 28.20 -6.40
N SER A 438 -8.39 29.20 -5.90
CA SER A 438 -7.46 30.01 -6.69
C SER A 438 -6.11 29.32 -6.82
N ASN A 439 -5.59 29.22 -8.05
CA ASN A 439 -4.23 28.75 -8.30
C ASN A 439 -3.21 29.61 -7.54
N GLN A 440 -2.14 29.00 -7.04
CA GLN A 440 -1.04 29.70 -6.37
C GLN A 440 0.26 29.50 -7.14
N SER A 441 0.91 30.59 -7.56
CA SER A 441 2.23 30.54 -8.21
C SER A 441 3.40 30.51 -7.22
N TYR A 442 3.12 30.54 -5.91
CA TYR A 442 4.09 30.48 -4.83
C TYR A 442 3.71 29.37 -3.83
N PRO A 443 4.69 28.73 -3.16
CA PRO A 443 4.44 27.84 -2.02
C PRO A 443 3.60 28.53 -0.95
N THR A 444 2.47 27.92 -0.62
CA THR A 444 1.53 28.40 0.41
C THR A 444 1.43 27.34 1.51
N PRO A 445 1.55 27.67 2.81
CA PRO A 445 1.43 26.68 3.87
C PRO A 445 0.02 26.08 3.90
N VAL A 446 -0.05 24.76 4.11
CA VAL A 446 -1.30 24.02 4.28
C VAL A 446 -1.58 23.86 5.77
N VAL A 447 -2.69 24.42 6.24
CA VAL A 447 -3.06 24.35 7.66
C VAL A 447 -3.77 23.03 7.94
N VAL A 448 -3.05 22.11 8.55
CA VAL A 448 -3.59 20.93 9.25
C VAL A 448 -3.68 21.28 10.76
N GLU A 449 -4.30 20.42 11.56
CA GLU A 449 -4.28 20.52 13.03
C GLU A 449 -2.84 20.38 13.58
N LYS A 450 -2.64 20.69 14.88
CA LYS A 450 -1.31 20.92 15.48
C LYS A 450 -0.43 19.65 15.70
N ASP A 451 -0.61 18.62 14.88
CA ASP A 451 0.23 17.42 14.88
C ASP A 451 1.21 17.47 13.69
N ARG A 452 2.37 16.84 13.84
CA ARG A 452 3.46 16.85 12.86
C ARG A 452 3.10 15.97 11.67
N ILE A 453 3.19 16.48 10.44
CA ILE A 453 3.02 15.64 9.24
C ILE A 453 4.29 14.80 9.03
N ILE A 454 4.10 13.51 8.72
CA ILE A 454 5.17 12.55 8.42
C ILE A 454 5.11 12.02 6.97
N GLU A 455 3.95 12.12 6.31
CA GLU A 455 3.73 11.62 4.95
C GLU A 455 2.86 12.61 4.15
N ILE A 456 3.16 12.77 2.86
CA ILE A 456 2.34 13.49 1.88
C ILE A 456 2.15 12.63 0.63
N ALA A 457 0.94 12.65 0.06
CA ALA A 457 0.57 11.84 -1.09
C ALA A 457 -0.16 12.65 -2.16
N ALA A 458 0.34 12.57 -3.40
CA ALA A 458 -0.24 13.13 -4.61
C ALA A 458 0.24 12.32 -5.82
N CYS A 459 -0.59 12.20 -6.87
CA CYS A 459 -0.25 11.43 -8.08
C CYS A 459 -0.51 12.21 -9.37
N HIS A 460 0.37 12.07 -10.37
CA HIS A 460 0.37 12.83 -11.63
C HIS A 460 -0.92 12.73 -12.45
N SER A 461 -1.77 11.73 -12.20
CA SER A 461 -3.06 11.52 -12.86
C SER A 461 -4.26 12.09 -12.11
N ALA A 462 -4.08 12.55 -10.86
CA ALA A 462 -5.16 12.89 -9.93
C ALA A 462 -5.14 14.36 -9.47
N HIS A 463 -6.31 14.84 -9.06
CA HIS A 463 -6.51 16.12 -8.37
C HIS A 463 -6.74 15.95 -6.85
N THR A 464 -6.43 14.78 -6.32
CA THR A 464 -6.52 14.44 -4.89
C THR A 464 -5.19 14.67 -4.21
N SER A 465 -5.25 15.03 -2.93
CA SER A 465 -4.10 15.27 -2.06
C SER A 465 -4.39 14.64 -0.70
N ALA A 466 -3.39 14.03 -0.08
CA ALA A 466 -3.52 13.49 1.27
C ALA A 466 -2.23 13.67 2.09
N ALA A 467 -2.36 13.56 3.42
CA ALA A 467 -1.23 13.58 4.34
C ALA A 467 -1.53 12.78 5.61
N LYS A 468 -0.50 12.24 6.26
CA LYS A 468 -0.59 11.51 7.53
C LYS A 468 0.26 12.20 8.61
N THR A 469 -0.31 12.30 9.81
CA THR A 469 0.34 12.86 11.00
C THR A 469 1.12 11.82 11.80
N GLN A 470 1.98 12.27 12.70
CA GLN A 470 2.73 11.42 13.63
C GLN A 470 1.80 10.67 14.60
N GLY A 471 0.68 11.28 15.03
CA GLY A 471 -0.40 10.61 15.77
C GLY A 471 -1.28 9.67 14.92
N GLY A 472 -0.92 9.41 13.66
CA GLY A 472 -1.59 8.43 12.79
C GLY A 472 -2.82 8.95 12.04
N HIS A 473 -3.33 10.16 12.35
CA HIS A 473 -4.47 10.76 11.67
C HIS A 473 -4.15 11.04 10.19
N VAL A 474 -5.03 10.58 9.29
CA VAL A 474 -4.94 10.80 7.84
C VAL A 474 -5.95 11.87 7.39
N TYR A 475 -5.48 12.86 6.64
CA TYR A 475 -6.29 13.94 6.07
C TYR A 475 -6.32 13.84 4.53
N MET A 476 -7.44 14.23 3.93
CA MET A 476 -7.62 14.30 2.47
C MET A 476 -8.19 15.64 2.00
N TRP A 477 -7.83 16.10 0.81
CA TRP A 477 -8.41 17.27 0.16
C TRP A 477 -8.26 17.24 -1.38
N GLY A 478 -8.77 18.27 -2.06
CA GLY A 478 -8.84 18.34 -3.51
C GLY A 478 -10.07 17.68 -4.09
N GLN A 479 -9.91 16.96 -5.21
CA GLN A 479 -11.01 16.25 -5.85
C GLN A 479 -11.23 14.88 -5.19
N CYS A 480 -12.30 14.75 -4.40
CA CYS A 480 -12.62 13.54 -3.65
C CYS A 480 -13.98 12.99 -4.12
N ARG A 481 -14.00 11.85 -4.81
CA ARG A 481 -15.20 11.23 -5.43
C ARG A 481 -16.04 12.23 -6.26
N GLY A 482 -15.36 13.09 -7.03
CA GLY A 482 -15.96 14.16 -7.82
C GLY A 482 -16.39 15.41 -7.04
N GLN A 483 -16.41 15.39 -5.71
CA GLN A 483 -16.57 16.58 -4.87
C GLN A 483 -15.27 17.37 -4.78
N SER A 484 -15.34 18.59 -4.25
CA SER A 484 -14.23 19.54 -4.20
C SER A 484 -14.02 20.02 -2.76
N VAL A 485 -13.04 19.41 -2.10
CA VAL A 485 -12.69 19.59 -0.69
C VAL A 485 -11.55 20.61 -0.62
N THR A 486 -11.80 21.79 -0.04
CA THR A 486 -10.87 22.94 -0.10
C THR A 486 -9.97 23.14 1.12
N LEU A 487 -10.17 22.36 2.18
CA LEU A 487 -9.34 22.31 3.39
C LEU A 487 -9.02 20.84 3.70
N PRO A 488 -7.89 20.53 4.37
CA PRO A 488 -7.62 19.17 4.85
C PRO A 488 -8.78 18.63 5.70
N HIS A 489 -9.39 17.54 5.26
CA HIS A 489 -10.50 16.88 5.93
C HIS A 489 -9.99 15.60 6.59
N LEU A 490 -10.11 15.51 7.92
CA LEU A 490 -9.77 14.33 8.70
C LEU A 490 -10.61 13.12 8.26
N THR A 491 -9.97 11.97 8.12
CA THR A 491 -10.59 10.70 7.70
C THR A 491 -10.53 9.65 8.80
N HIS A 492 -11.17 8.50 8.58
CA HIS A 492 -11.08 7.32 9.44
C HIS A 492 -10.10 6.26 8.89
N PHE A 493 -9.18 6.65 8.00
CA PHE A 493 -8.16 5.77 7.43
C PHE A 493 -6.85 5.81 8.21
N SER A 494 -6.06 4.74 8.11
CA SER A 494 -4.73 4.60 8.74
C SER A 494 -3.56 4.80 7.75
N SER A 495 -3.83 4.85 6.45
CA SER A 495 -2.87 5.12 5.38
C SER A 495 -3.38 6.22 4.44
N THR A 496 -2.48 6.91 3.74
CA THR A 496 -2.89 7.76 2.60
C THR A 496 -3.29 6.93 1.38
N ASP A 497 -2.81 5.69 1.26
CA ASP A 497 -3.15 4.78 0.17
C ASP A 497 -4.66 4.48 0.12
N ASP A 498 -5.30 4.32 1.29
CA ASP A 498 -6.76 4.16 1.42
C ASP A 498 -7.54 5.35 0.84
N VAL A 499 -7.02 6.58 0.98
CA VAL A 499 -7.62 7.79 0.40
C VAL A 499 -7.58 7.70 -1.14
N PHE A 500 -6.49 7.18 -1.71
CA PHE A 500 -6.39 7.00 -3.15
C PHE A 500 -7.27 5.85 -3.66
N ALA A 501 -7.39 4.75 -2.92
CA ALA A 501 -8.28 3.65 -3.23
C ALA A 501 -9.77 4.06 -3.21
N CYS A 502 -10.20 4.79 -2.18
CA CYS A 502 -11.62 5.08 -1.92
C CYS A 502 -12.11 6.44 -2.41
N PHE A 503 -11.23 7.44 -2.59
CA PHE A 503 -11.63 8.82 -2.87
C PHE A 503 -10.96 9.49 -4.07
N ALA A 504 -9.84 8.98 -4.61
CA ALA A 504 -9.25 9.55 -5.82
C ALA A 504 -10.05 9.25 -7.10
N THR A 505 -9.70 9.92 -8.19
CA THR A 505 -10.30 9.70 -9.51
C THR A 505 -9.26 10.01 -10.59
N PRO A 506 -8.71 9.00 -11.30
CA PRO A 506 -8.91 7.56 -11.10
C PRO A 506 -8.36 7.07 -9.74
N ALA A 507 -8.79 5.89 -9.30
CA ALA A 507 -8.37 5.29 -8.03
C ALA A 507 -7.06 4.50 -8.22
N VAL A 508 -5.93 5.22 -8.24
CA VAL A 508 -4.60 4.67 -8.56
C VAL A 508 -3.58 4.94 -7.46
N THR A 509 -2.60 4.06 -7.30
CA THR A 509 -1.58 4.11 -6.26
C THR A 509 -0.57 5.22 -6.51
N TRP A 510 -0.33 6.11 -5.53
CA TRP A 510 0.63 7.20 -5.64
C TRP A 510 2.09 6.78 -5.43
N ARG A 511 2.30 5.58 -4.86
CA ARG A 511 3.57 4.88 -4.67
C ARG A 511 3.42 3.39 -5.07
N LEU A 512 4.51 2.65 -5.12
CA LEU A 512 4.44 1.19 -5.03
C LEU A 512 3.98 0.84 -3.60
N LEU A 513 2.85 0.14 -3.47
CA LEU A 513 2.42 -0.41 -2.18
C LEU A 513 3.34 -1.57 -1.81
N SER A 514 3.67 -1.69 -0.53
CA SER A 514 4.46 -2.78 0.01
C SER A 514 4.02 -3.10 1.43
N VAL A 515 4.05 -4.38 1.81
CA VAL A 515 4.15 -4.75 3.22
C VAL A 515 5.45 -4.15 3.77
N GLU A 516 5.34 -3.23 4.72
CA GLU A 516 6.50 -2.69 5.42
C GLU A 516 7.17 -3.85 6.19
N PRO A 517 8.50 -4.03 6.08
CA PRO A 517 9.21 -5.07 6.81
C PRO A 517 9.35 -4.66 8.28
N ASP A 518 8.27 -4.86 9.03
CA ASP A 518 8.30 -4.89 10.48
C ASP A 518 9.20 -6.06 10.93
N ASP A 519 10.48 -5.78 11.17
CA ASP A 519 11.35 -6.63 12.01
C ASP A 519 10.82 -6.71 13.46
N HIS A 520 9.82 -5.89 13.79
CA HIS A 520 9.01 -5.95 15.00
C HIS A 520 7.83 -6.92 14.82
N LEU A 521 8.01 -8.13 15.35
CA LEU A 521 6.88 -8.96 15.78
C LEU A 521 6.00 -8.13 16.74
N THR A 522 4.68 -8.24 16.63
CA THR A 522 3.77 -7.69 17.65
C THR A 522 4.05 -8.34 19.01
N VAL A 523 3.55 -7.76 20.10
CA VAL A 523 3.70 -8.35 21.45
C VAL A 523 3.15 -9.79 21.46
N ALA A 524 1.99 -10.04 20.85
CA ALA A 524 1.40 -11.38 20.77
C ALA A 524 2.26 -12.38 19.98
N GLU A 525 2.81 -11.98 18.82
CA GLU A 525 3.70 -12.83 18.02
C GLU A 525 5.06 -13.07 18.72
N SER A 526 5.58 -12.06 19.41
CA SER A 526 6.79 -12.15 20.22
C SER A 526 6.62 -13.16 21.35
N LEU A 527 5.57 -13.01 22.16
CA LEU A 527 5.25 -13.93 23.24
C LEU A 527 5.04 -15.35 22.70
N LYS A 528 4.28 -15.52 21.61
CA LYS A 528 4.08 -16.82 20.95
C LYS A 528 5.39 -17.49 20.53
N ARG A 529 6.39 -16.72 20.06
CA ARG A 529 7.71 -17.25 19.68
C ARG A 529 8.55 -17.72 20.87
N GLU A 530 8.41 -17.06 22.02
CA GLU A 530 9.18 -17.39 23.23
C GLU A 530 8.51 -18.48 24.10
N PHE A 531 7.38 -19.05 23.67
CA PHE A 531 6.81 -20.23 24.32
C PHE A 531 7.69 -21.47 24.09
N ASP A 532 7.94 -22.26 25.13
CA ASP A 532 8.77 -23.47 25.10
C ASP A 532 10.26 -23.21 24.76
N ASN A 533 10.75 -21.96 24.89
CA ASN A 533 12.14 -21.59 24.63
C ASN A 533 13.04 -21.78 25.88
N PRO A 534 14.01 -22.71 25.89
CA PRO A 534 14.88 -22.96 27.04
C PRO A 534 15.94 -21.88 27.27
N ASN A 535 16.07 -20.88 26.40
CA ASN A 535 17.07 -19.81 26.52
C ASN A 535 16.54 -18.57 27.27
N THR A 536 15.22 -18.41 27.36
CA THR A 536 14.55 -17.22 27.92
C THR A 536 13.66 -17.55 29.14
N ALA A 537 13.18 -18.78 29.23
CA ALA A 537 12.37 -19.27 30.35
C ALA A 537 13.08 -19.19 31.71
N ASP A 538 12.34 -18.76 32.72
CA ASP A 538 12.74 -18.71 34.14
C ASP A 538 12.03 -19.80 34.99
N LEU A 539 11.28 -20.70 34.34
CA LEU A 539 10.56 -21.82 34.93
C LEU A 539 10.41 -22.97 33.93
N LYS A 540 10.44 -24.22 34.40
CA LYS A 540 10.06 -25.39 33.59
C LYS A 540 9.13 -26.32 34.35
N PHE A 541 8.08 -26.78 33.68
CA PHE A 541 7.20 -27.83 34.19
C PHE A 541 7.71 -29.20 33.74
N LEU A 542 7.71 -30.19 34.64
CA LEU A 542 8.02 -31.58 34.33
C LEU A 542 6.70 -32.39 34.26
N VAL A 543 6.30 -32.79 33.06
CA VAL A 543 5.05 -33.50 32.76
C VAL A 543 5.36 -34.75 31.93
N ASP A 544 4.89 -35.93 32.32
CA ASP A 544 5.21 -37.23 31.67
C ASP A 544 6.71 -37.44 31.40
N GLY A 545 7.59 -36.95 32.30
CA GLY A 545 9.05 -37.04 32.13
C GLY A 545 9.66 -36.08 31.09
N LYS A 546 8.89 -35.11 30.59
CA LYS A 546 9.31 -34.08 29.62
C LYS A 546 9.22 -32.69 30.23
N TYR A 547 10.14 -31.80 29.83
CA TYR A 547 10.12 -30.40 30.25
C TYR A 547 9.32 -29.53 29.28
N ILE A 548 8.59 -28.55 29.82
CA ILE A 548 7.95 -27.44 29.08
C ILE A 548 8.49 -26.13 29.64
N TYR A 549 9.03 -25.26 28.79
CA TYR A 549 9.75 -24.05 29.22
C TYR A 549 8.87 -22.79 29.16
N VAL A 550 8.79 -22.04 30.27
CA VAL A 550 7.85 -20.92 30.45
C VAL A 550 8.40 -19.76 31.31
N HIS A 551 7.69 -18.63 31.32
CA HIS A 551 8.03 -17.40 32.06
C HIS A 551 7.05 -17.15 33.22
N LYS A 552 7.55 -17.13 34.47
CA LYS A 552 6.81 -16.87 35.72
C LYS A 552 5.94 -15.62 35.61
N VAL A 553 6.47 -14.54 35.01
CA VAL A 553 5.76 -13.26 34.82
C VAL A 553 4.46 -13.43 34.00
N LEU A 554 4.50 -14.14 32.87
CA LEU A 554 3.32 -14.32 32.02
C LEU A 554 2.25 -15.15 32.73
N LEU A 555 2.66 -16.20 33.45
CA LEU A 555 1.75 -17.02 34.26
C LEU A 555 1.09 -16.20 35.38
N LYS A 556 1.87 -15.39 36.11
CA LYS A 556 1.38 -14.47 37.18
C LYS A 556 0.45 -13.35 36.66
N ILE A 557 0.48 -13.05 35.36
CA ILE A 557 -0.43 -12.10 34.69
C ILE A 557 -1.69 -12.79 34.18
N ARG A 558 -1.55 -13.97 33.56
CA ARG A 558 -2.59 -14.62 32.74
C ARG A 558 -3.44 -15.67 33.47
N CYS A 559 -3.03 -16.14 34.65
CA CYS A 559 -3.74 -17.15 35.44
C CYS A 559 -3.76 -16.76 36.92
N GLU A 560 -4.95 -16.69 37.53
CA GLU A 560 -5.11 -16.30 38.94
C GLU A 560 -4.42 -17.29 39.90
N HIS A 561 -4.46 -18.60 39.61
CA HIS A 561 -3.80 -19.62 40.43
C HIS A 561 -2.28 -19.40 40.50
N PHE A 562 -1.61 -19.22 39.35
CA PHE A 562 -0.15 -19.00 39.32
C PHE A 562 0.26 -17.68 39.97
N ARG A 563 -0.62 -16.67 39.96
CA ARG A 563 -0.40 -15.39 40.67
C ARG A 563 -0.29 -15.57 42.19
N SER A 564 -0.97 -16.55 42.78
CA SER A 564 -0.90 -16.88 44.21
C SER A 564 0.04 -18.04 44.56
N SER A 565 0.32 -18.93 43.61
CA SER A 565 1.03 -20.21 43.85
C SER A 565 2.55 -20.10 43.61
N LEU A 566 2.97 -19.26 42.65
CA LEU A 566 4.39 -19.04 42.36
C LEU A 566 4.98 -17.95 43.27
N GLU A 567 5.20 -18.25 44.55
CA GLU A 567 6.10 -17.42 45.37
C GLU A 567 7.55 -17.50 44.86
N ASP A 568 8.39 -16.53 45.22
CA ASP A 568 9.74 -16.35 44.64
C ASP A 568 10.79 -17.31 45.26
N ASN A 569 10.47 -18.61 45.29
CA ASN A 569 11.39 -19.69 45.67
C ASN A 569 12.35 -20.02 44.51
N GLU A 570 13.55 -20.52 44.82
CA GLU A 570 14.61 -20.81 43.82
C GLU A 570 14.40 -22.13 43.04
N ASP A 571 13.33 -22.88 43.31
CA ASP A 571 13.01 -24.12 42.59
C ASP A 571 12.39 -23.83 41.21
N ASP A 572 13.24 -23.76 40.19
CA ASP A 572 12.84 -23.56 38.79
C ASP A 572 12.11 -24.77 38.15
N ILE A 573 11.77 -25.81 38.91
CA ILE A 573 11.11 -27.03 38.42
C ILE A 573 9.80 -27.26 39.17
N VAL A 574 8.69 -27.33 38.43
CA VAL A 574 7.39 -27.76 38.98
C VAL A 574 7.01 -29.10 38.36
N GLU A 575 6.95 -30.16 39.17
CA GLU A 575 6.47 -31.47 38.75
C GLU A 575 4.93 -31.48 38.65
N MET A 576 4.40 -32.12 37.61
CA MET A 576 2.96 -32.20 37.37
C MET A 576 2.61 -33.60 36.84
N SER A 577 1.93 -34.38 37.67
CA SER A 577 1.58 -35.79 37.40
C SER A 577 0.08 -36.04 37.20
N GLU A 578 -0.77 -35.02 37.35
CA GLU A 578 -2.23 -35.16 37.29
C GLU A 578 -2.79 -35.08 35.86
N PHE A 579 -2.04 -34.47 34.93
CA PHE A 579 -2.47 -34.21 33.55
C PHE A 579 -1.39 -34.62 32.56
N SER A 580 -1.81 -35.15 31.40
CA SER A 580 -0.87 -35.58 30.36
C SER A 580 -0.17 -34.39 29.68
N TYR A 581 1.04 -34.64 29.16
CA TYR A 581 1.88 -33.64 28.51
C TYR A 581 1.18 -32.83 27.40
N PRO A 582 0.41 -33.41 26.45
CA PRO A 582 -0.28 -32.63 25.41
C PRO A 582 -1.28 -31.64 26.02
N VAL A 583 -2.06 -32.10 27.00
CA VAL A 583 -3.10 -31.33 27.68
C VAL A 583 -2.50 -30.19 28.51
N TYR A 584 -1.47 -30.47 29.31
CA TYR A 584 -0.83 -29.44 30.13
C TYR A 584 0.00 -28.45 29.29
N ARG A 585 0.65 -28.91 28.21
CA ARG A 585 1.34 -28.02 27.27
C ARG A 585 0.39 -27.08 26.55
N ALA A 586 -0.77 -27.57 26.09
CA ALA A 586 -1.79 -26.74 25.45
C ALA A 586 -2.39 -25.70 26.41
N PHE A 587 -2.53 -26.02 27.71
CA PHE A 587 -2.91 -25.04 28.72
C PHE A 587 -1.88 -23.90 28.84
N LEU A 588 -0.59 -24.23 28.93
CA LEU A 588 0.47 -23.22 28.99
C LEU A 588 0.56 -22.41 27.68
N GLU A 589 0.38 -23.05 26.52
CA GLU A 589 0.37 -22.36 25.20
C GLU A 589 -0.84 -21.42 25.06
N TYR A 590 -2.00 -21.77 25.61
CA TYR A 590 -3.17 -20.89 25.67
C TYR A 590 -2.90 -19.62 26.49
N LEU A 591 -2.17 -19.73 27.61
CA LEU A 591 -1.81 -18.55 28.42
C LEU A 591 -0.94 -17.56 27.64
N TYR A 592 -0.19 -18.02 26.63
CA TYR A 592 0.66 -17.19 25.76
C TYR A 592 -0.07 -16.69 24.50
N THR A 593 -1.01 -17.46 23.95
CA THR A 593 -1.51 -17.26 22.58
C THR A 593 -3.02 -16.98 22.46
N ASP A 594 -3.78 -17.12 23.56
CA ASP A 594 -5.25 -17.15 23.56
C ASP A 594 -5.87 -18.22 22.61
N SER A 595 -5.07 -19.21 22.17
CA SER A 595 -5.47 -20.26 21.22
C SER A 595 -5.30 -21.68 21.78
N ILE A 596 -5.99 -22.66 21.19
CA ILE A 596 -5.88 -24.09 21.53
C ILE A 596 -5.51 -24.88 20.27
N SER A 597 -4.49 -25.74 20.37
CA SER A 597 -4.06 -26.67 19.33
C SER A 597 -4.07 -28.12 19.84
N LEU A 598 -5.28 -28.67 20.02
CA LEU A 598 -5.53 -30.05 20.45
C LEU A 598 -6.59 -30.72 19.57
N SER A 599 -6.61 -32.05 19.57
CA SER A 599 -7.77 -32.81 19.07
C SER A 599 -9.01 -32.57 19.96
N PRO A 600 -10.23 -32.82 19.45
CA PRO A 600 -11.47 -32.74 20.25
C PRO A 600 -11.45 -33.67 21.47
N GLU A 601 -10.80 -34.82 21.36
CA GLU A 601 -10.64 -35.80 22.44
C GLU A 601 -9.64 -35.33 23.51
N GLU A 602 -8.50 -34.74 23.14
CA GLU A 602 -7.57 -34.15 24.13
C GLU A 602 -8.11 -32.85 24.74
N ALA A 603 -8.92 -32.08 24.01
CA ALA A 603 -9.59 -30.88 24.50
C ALA A 603 -10.54 -31.17 25.69
N VAL A 604 -10.97 -32.42 25.87
CA VAL A 604 -11.68 -32.89 27.07
C VAL A 604 -10.79 -32.81 28.32
N GLY A 605 -9.50 -33.19 28.24
CA GLY A 605 -8.57 -33.03 29.35
C GLY A 605 -8.28 -31.57 29.66
N LEU A 606 -8.25 -30.73 28.62
CA LEU A 606 -8.08 -29.28 28.78
C LEU A 606 -9.32 -28.60 29.40
N LEU A 607 -10.52 -29.18 29.24
CA LEU A 607 -11.75 -28.75 29.93
C LEU A 607 -11.71 -29.00 31.44
N ASP A 608 -11.01 -30.08 31.86
CA ASP A 608 -10.76 -30.39 33.27
C ASP A 608 -9.79 -29.37 33.87
N LEU A 609 -8.63 -29.13 33.24
CA LEU A 609 -7.70 -28.06 33.60
C LEU A 609 -8.36 -26.67 33.68
N ALA A 610 -9.21 -26.33 32.72
CA ALA A 610 -9.96 -25.07 32.71
C ALA A 610 -10.95 -24.96 33.88
N THR A 611 -11.41 -26.09 34.42
CA THR A 611 -12.30 -26.14 35.60
C THR A 611 -11.49 -26.09 36.90
N PHE A 612 -10.37 -26.83 36.97
CA PHE A 612 -9.42 -26.85 38.09
C PHE A 612 -8.82 -25.45 38.35
N TYR A 613 -8.25 -24.82 37.32
CA TYR A 613 -7.69 -23.46 37.40
C TYR A 613 -8.76 -22.35 37.25
N ARG A 614 -10.05 -22.70 37.12
CA ARG A 614 -11.21 -21.78 37.03
C ARG A 614 -11.19 -20.81 35.83
N GLU A 615 -10.45 -21.15 34.79
CA GLU A 615 -10.31 -20.35 33.56
C GLU A 615 -11.56 -20.40 32.68
N ASN A 616 -12.52 -19.53 33.01
CA ASN A 616 -13.82 -19.42 32.34
C ASN A 616 -13.76 -19.07 30.85
N ARG A 617 -12.66 -18.45 30.37
CA ARG A 617 -12.43 -18.20 28.93
C ARG A 617 -12.01 -19.48 28.22
N LEU A 618 -11.00 -20.17 28.76
CA LEU A 618 -10.53 -21.45 28.26
C LEU A 618 -11.67 -22.49 28.24
N LYS A 619 -12.48 -22.59 29.31
CA LYS A 619 -13.61 -23.52 29.39
C LYS A 619 -14.60 -23.35 28.22
N LYS A 620 -14.87 -22.11 27.80
CA LYS A 620 -15.73 -21.82 26.63
C LYS A 620 -15.04 -22.16 25.31
N LEU A 621 -13.74 -21.90 25.20
CA LEU A 621 -12.97 -22.19 23.99
C LEU A 621 -12.84 -23.71 23.76
N CYS A 622 -12.55 -24.50 24.80
CA CYS A 622 -12.59 -25.96 24.75
C CYS A 622 -13.97 -26.48 24.28
N GLN A 623 -15.06 -25.96 24.86
CA GLN A 623 -16.42 -26.32 24.43
C GLN A 623 -16.70 -25.98 22.97
N GLN A 624 -16.13 -24.90 22.42
CA GLN A 624 -16.26 -24.55 21.00
C GLN A 624 -15.44 -25.50 20.11
N THR A 625 -14.19 -25.80 20.46
CA THR A 625 -13.35 -26.78 19.73
C THR A 625 -14.02 -28.16 19.67
N ILE A 626 -14.54 -28.65 20.80
CA ILE A 626 -15.24 -29.95 20.85
C ILE A 626 -16.52 -29.92 19.99
N LYS A 627 -17.30 -28.83 20.01
CA LYS A 627 -18.51 -28.68 19.18
C LYS A 627 -18.23 -28.61 17.68
N GLN A 628 -17.04 -28.16 17.28
CA GLN A 628 -16.61 -28.10 15.88
C GLN A 628 -16.03 -29.42 15.35
N GLY A 629 -15.45 -30.23 16.24
CA GLY A 629 -14.77 -31.49 15.89
C GLY A 629 -15.51 -32.79 16.26
N ILE A 630 -16.80 -32.72 16.58
CA ILE A 630 -17.62 -33.92 16.79
C ILE A 630 -17.83 -34.67 15.46
N CYS A 631 -17.62 -35.98 15.48
CA CYS A 631 -17.92 -36.90 14.38
C CYS A 631 -18.71 -38.11 14.90
N GLU A 632 -19.20 -38.95 14.00
CA GLU A 632 -20.01 -40.12 14.36
C GLU A 632 -19.23 -41.11 15.25
N GLU A 633 -17.91 -41.21 15.07
CA GLU A 633 -17.01 -42.11 15.83
C GLU A 633 -16.75 -41.64 17.27
N ASN A 634 -16.51 -40.33 17.49
CA ASN A 634 -16.14 -39.80 18.82
C ASN A 634 -17.33 -39.24 19.63
N ALA A 635 -18.52 -39.12 19.04
CA ALA A 635 -19.68 -38.47 19.67
C ALA A 635 -20.07 -39.03 21.05
N ILE A 636 -19.95 -40.35 21.29
CA ILE A 636 -20.28 -40.97 22.59
C ILE A 636 -19.18 -40.72 23.63
N ALA A 637 -17.90 -40.74 23.24
CA ALA A 637 -16.80 -40.37 24.13
C ALA A 637 -16.93 -38.91 24.58
N LEU A 638 -17.25 -38.01 23.64
CA LEU A 638 -17.49 -36.58 23.93
C LEU A 638 -18.77 -36.35 24.77
N LEU A 639 -19.83 -37.15 24.57
CA LEU A 639 -21.02 -37.10 25.43
C LEU A 639 -20.72 -37.57 26.86
N SER A 640 -20.00 -38.68 27.02
CA SER A 640 -19.56 -39.19 28.32
C SER A 640 -18.69 -38.17 29.07
N ALA A 641 -17.74 -37.55 28.37
CA ALA A 641 -16.96 -36.44 28.88
C ALA A 641 -17.81 -35.23 29.30
N ALA A 642 -18.79 -34.83 28.48
CA ALA A 642 -19.65 -33.70 28.79
C ALA A 642 -20.48 -33.92 30.07
N VAL A 643 -20.95 -35.16 30.31
CA VAL A 643 -21.59 -35.55 31.58
C VAL A 643 -20.58 -35.53 32.74
N LYS A 644 -19.40 -36.14 32.56
CA LYS A 644 -18.35 -36.20 33.62
C LYS A 644 -17.97 -34.82 34.17
N TYR A 645 -17.91 -33.79 33.31
CA TYR A 645 -17.49 -32.43 33.68
C TYR A 645 -18.65 -31.42 33.82
N GLU A 646 -19.87 -31.92 34.02
CA GLU A 646 -21.11 -31.14 34.22
C GLU A 646 -21.36 -30.06 33.13
N ALA A 647 -20.90 -30.31 31.92
CA ALA A 647 -20.87 -29.34 30.83
C ALA A 647 -22.20 -29.32 30.07
N GLN A 648 -23.28 -28.85 30.71
CA GLN A 648 -24.67 -28.89 30.20
C GLN A 648 -24.81 -28.43 28.73
N ASP A 649 -24.25 -27.27 28.37
CA ASP A 649 -24.24 -26.72 27.01
C ASP A 649 -23.58 -27.65 25.97
N LEU A 650 -22.64 -28.50 26.40
CA LEU A 650 -21.95 -29.48 25.57
C LEU A 650 -22.70 -30.81 25.57
N GLU A 651 -23.23 -31.25 26.72
CA GLU A 651 -24.02 -32.46 26.88
C GLU A 651 -25.26 -32.43 25.96
N GLU A 652 -26.03 -31.34 25.95
CA GLU A 652 -27.20 -31.23 25.08
C GLU A 652 -26.82 -31.26 23.60
N PHE A 653 -25.69 -30.64 23.24
CA PHE A 653 -25.20 -30.64 21.86
C PHE A 653 -24.74 -32.03 21.40
N CYS A 654 -23.87 -32.70 22.17
CA CYS A 654 -23.40 -34.05 21.88
C CYS A 654 -24.57 -35.04 21.86
N PHE A 655 -25.50 -34.95 22.81
CA PHE A 655 -26.72 -35.76 22.83
C PHE A 655 -27.54 -35.55 21.55
N ARG A 656 -27.78 -34.30 21.15
CA ARG A 656 -28.57 -33.98 19.95
C ARG A 656 -27.88 -34.44 18.65
N PHE A 657 -26.55 -34.39 18.59
CA PHE A 657 -25.77 -34.99 17.51
C PHE A 657 -25.96 -36.51 17.46
N CYS A 658 -25.81 -37.20 18.60
CA CYS A 658 -26.03 -38.66 18.70
C CYS A 658 -27.46 -39.09 18.29
N ILE A 659 -28.48 -38.26 18.53
CA ILE A 659 -29.86 -38.55 18.10
C ILE A 659 -30.03 -38.33 16.59
N ASN A 660 -29.44 -37.28 16.01
CA ASN A 660 -29.50 -37.02 14.57
C ASN A 660 -28.79 -38.12 13.75
N HIS A 661 -27.70 -38.68 14.28
CA HIS A 661 -26.85 -39.69 13.63
C HIS A 661 -27.04 -41.10 14.22
N LEU A 662 -28.16 -41.34 14.91
CA LEU A 662 -28.37 -42.50 15.78
C LEU A 662 -28.08 -43.85 15.10
N THR A 663 -28.46 -44.01 13.83
CA THR A 663 -28.26 -45.24 13.05
C THR A 663 -26.79 -45.61 12.83
N VAL A 664 -25.89 -44.63 12.77
CA VAL A 664 -24.44 -44.85 12.63
C VAL A 664 -23.79 -44.92 14.02
N VAL A 665 -24.15 -43.99 14.90
CA VAL A 665 -23.59 -43.89 16.26
C VAL A 665 -23.82 -45.18 17.05
N THR A 666 -24.98 -45.86 16.93
CA THR A 666 -25.23 -47.16 17.59
C THR A 666 -24.38 -48.33 17.07
N GLN A 667 -23.64 -48.15 15.97
CA GLN A 667 -22.73 -49.17 15.42
C GLN A 667 -21.27 -48.94 15.84
N THR A 668 -20.97 -47.86 16.58
CA THR A 668 -19.61 -47.53 17.04
C THR A 668 -19.20 -48.33 18.28
N SER A 669 -17.89 -48.56 18.44
CA SER A 669 -17.32 -49.11 19.67
C SER A 669 -17.66 -48.24 20.89
N GLY A 670 -17.60 -46.92 20.76
CA GLY A 670 -17.95 -45.99 21.83
C GLY A 670 -19.39 -46.15 22.36
N PHE A 671 -20.35 -46.53 21.52
CA PHE A 671 -21.71 -46.85 21.97
C PHE A 671 -21.80 -48.23 22.65
N ALA A 672 -21.03 -49.21 22.19
CA ALA A 672 -20.98 -50.55 22.78
C ALA A 672 -20.25 -50.58 24.14
N GLU A 673 -19.28 -49.69 24.34
CA GLU A 673 -18.49 -49.52 25.57
C GLU A 673 -19.10 -48.48 26.54
N MET A 674 -20.28 -47.93 26.22
CA MET A 674 -20.93 -46.88 27.02
C MET A 674 -21.39 -47.41 28.39
N ASP A 675 -21.09 -46.66 29.45
CA ASP A 675 -21.50 -46.98 30.83
C ASP A 675 -23.01 -47.24 30.96
N HIS A 676 -23.38 -48.14 31.88
CA HIS A 676 -24.74 -48.64 32.01
C HIS A 676 -25.74 -47.57 32.48
N ASP A 677 -25.36 -46.64 33.38
CA ASP A 677 -26.26 -45.56 33.78
C ASP A 677 -26.27 -44.43 32.73
N LEU A 678 -25.15 -44.17 32.05
CA LEU A 678 -25.11 -43.25 30.90
C LEU A 678 -26.01 -43.74 29.74
N LEU A 679 -25.94 -45.02 29.37
CA LEU A 679 -26.78 -45.68 28.36
C LEU A 679 -28.27 -45.62 28.73
N LYS A 680 -28.61 -45.92 29.98
CA LYS A 680 -29.98 -45.87 30.51
C LYS A 680 -30.55 -44.46 30.50
N ASN A 681 -29.75 -43.46 30.88
CA ASN A 681 -30.12 -42.05 30.78
C ASN A 681 -30.27 -41.61 29.32
N PHE A 682 -29.35 -42.02 28.44
CA PHE A 682 -29.41 -41.76 27.00
C PHE A 682 -30.71 -42.29 26.38
N ILE A 683 -31.05 -43.57 26.60
CA ILE A 683 -32.29 -44.19 26.10
C ILE A 683 -33.53 -43.48 26.68
N SER A 684 -33.52 -43.13 27.97
CA SER A 684 -34.63 -42.40 28.59
C SER A 684 -34.82 -41.01 27.96
N LYS A 685 -33.74 -40.26 27.74
CA LYS A 685 -33.74 -38.93 27.10
C LYS A 685 -34.17 -39.04 25.63
N ALA A 686 -33.65 -40.01 24.89
CA ALA A 686 -33.97 -40.32 23.49
C ALA A 686 -35.45 -40.65 23.27
N SER A 687 -36.03 -41.51 24.12
CA SER A 687 -37.45 -41.88 24.04
C SER A 687 -38.39 -40.69 24.25
N ARG A 688 -38.06 -39.75 25.16
CA ARG A 688 -38.82 -38.51 25.40
C ARG A 688 -38.76 -37.55 24.21
N VAL A 689 -37.61 -37.47 23.54
CA VAL A 689 -37.41 -36.67 22.32
C VAL A 689 -38.04 -37.32 21.08
N GLY A 690 -38.47 -38.60 21.18
CA GLY A 690 -39.18 -39.31 20.13
C GLY A 690 -38.30 -40.07 19.15
N ALA A 691 -37.01 -40.26 19.46
CA ALA A 691 -36.04 -40.92 18.58
C ALA A 691 -36.33 -42.40 18.26
N PHE A 692 -37.29 -43.01 18.97
CA PHE A 692 -37.78 -44.37 18.74
C PHE A 692 -39.24 -44.42 18.25
N LYS A 693 -39.78 -43.31 17.74
CA LYS A 693 -41.10 -43.27 17.08
C LYS A 693 -40.92 -43.52 15.59
N ASN A 694 -41.25 -44.73 15.16
CA ASN A 694 -41.69 -45.01 13.79
C ASN A 694 -43.16 -44.54 13.61
#